data_AF-A0A1S1NCP6-F1
#
_entry.id   AF-A0A1S1NCP6-F1
#
_cell.length_a   1.000
_cell.length_b   1.000
_cell.length_c   1.000
_cell.angle_alpha   90.00
_cell.angle_beta   90.00
_cell.angle_gamma   90.00
#
_symmetry.space_group_name_H-M   'P 1'
#
loop_
_entity.id
_entity.type
_entity.pdbx_description
1 polymer ?
#
loop_
_entity_poly.entity_id
_entity_poly.type
_entity_poly.pdbx_seq_one_letter_code
_entity_poly.pdbx_strand_id
1 'polypeptide(L)'
;MTVDGRTRSEWMSDEEHRLRQALEPVSLVVETNFSADEIRQVQQHYGQAATQMLRRGYRYQDVIKKYPALTLIALVGHAALAYDQGKYWDEFWDELGRGRDQDFENALRRSLAALLDKFQLARFPDLEARHQYVMTFAMHAGIPVHCLGDLLRVVDDHLVRGRDATGAALMEWLDEPGKQYRTLSLDVPVRNFIHYGGEFAVDILDRIIDVVDSVVTDPGLLESDLDSSTTGLPDILLDELLHQLREKPVGWQGRRATRAAVQRRPTLRYSVDDDQLLVCVPYPRMGAESPWRVSFDGQVQQVYTRRGWGVSSEDQASPTTVPVAEPVREILLWHSASDLSFALPTVDKSDPLMTFTADGVWIAKREMLKRGSIWVVYPEHSELVDPDTGEAVSSMVTGAPAGWRGWSSALIDVSDIDAIQLRRNGDLIGHRRPVRRDTTPTFDLGEPVTGCQSLDGRPVYSTRPMVLLPMSREPAAWRIRTRRLDSEEWLVNDEWDSDEVTTYVDPFDETPEPQLGTFEIVVTGPLGADGRLVLFLAEGLTVAFDNPPRIPTAHGLSPIAATIDCGEGLSVSTDRLVFGATGCDQAIEITNGSETAGLLVRPPYVEIRTGQVGKPASWRTAADVCAPQELSEDRFVAIRAHGVVATQFAFINPAGEQTHTEVRPRRKAGDVYEESTRRFVDAARSATTGRIVAQLVTVDGRTIDVTVLAVRPPRLCSGADISTGGLVFHGLLTVDDLAAQIWCSTAPWVPPRAISLSEDRAELPKDLVGAGPLLCEVFVEDPWVAVEPPRWPGPNAIRVNQPGWFSGGGDASTKLSRFLAGEGSPPESVSTMPEVWSALCFPMPDHDSVGNQRTASALTRLLRSEPRAALEALGNSTVPIEEKMALLVRTELVNCSFATSFTLNELHADPWFGLMVEMADLPALYQKRREVRAERSETLAYLKDKGGDQLTETLRFGKADYVQEGSFARNVAVMDGWPPSQVDALLDELRLVPGALLDPDTRMAASVEAFRRRSDWMAQGWSEGFAAQTSFAMAPIRRACPLAYDAIALRNTMLDGVDTRRHPWMLMTLQSLTLAVLARLEAHGRIAGQYLNSGMLSAWARLAELCPRLVATDLLIAEALVIHYCSGDVIGDQP
;
A
#
# COMPACT_ATOMS: atom_id res chain seq x y z
N MET A 1 58.76 20.60 17.68
CA MET A 1 58.19 20.85 19.01
C MET A 1 56.76 21.24 18.77
N THR A 2 55.80 20.48 19.28
CA THR A 2 54.38 20.87 19.28
C THR A 2 54.19 22.01 20.28
N VAL A 3 53.10 22.78 20.13
CA VAL A 3 52.80 24.01 20.88
C VAL A 3 52.76 23.80 22.41
N ASP A 4 52.75 22.54 22.86
CA ASP A 4 52.57 22.12 24.25
C ASP A 4 53.85 21.54 24.92
N GLY A 5 55.03 21.68 24.32
CA GLY A 5 56.31 21.26 24.93
C GLY A 5 56.55 19.74 25.02
N ARG A 6 55.61 18.90 24.59
CA ARG A 6 55.71 17.43 24.57
C ARG A 6 56.55 16.92 23.41
N THR A 7 57.19 15.76 23.54
CA THR A 7 57.80 15.08 22.40
C THR A 7 56.71 14.41 21.54
N ARG A 8 56.90 14.35 20.21
CA ARG A 8 55.92 13.77 19.29
C ARG A 8 55.56 12.31 19.63
N SER A 9 56.51 11.55 20.19
CA SER A 9 56.26 10.16 20.58
C SER A 9 55.34 10.04 21.80
N GLU A 10 55.41 11.00 22.72
CA GLU A 10 54.50 11.10 23.86
C GLU A 10 53.10 11.46 23.36
N TRP A 11 52.98 12.51 22.53
CA TRP A 11 51.69 12.89 21.93
C TRP A 11 51.02 11.73 21.19
N MET A 12 51.74 11.01 20.32
CA MET A 12 51.19 9.85 19.59
C MET A 12 50.71 8.72 20.51
N SER A 13 51.31 8.57 21.70
CA SER A 13 50.93 7.50 22.64
C SER A 13 49.71 7.91 23.47
N ASP A 14 49.68 9.17 23.92
CA ASP A 14 48.55 9.75 24.64
C ASP A 14 47.31 9.79 23.75
N GLU A 15 47.47 10.25 22.49
CA GLU A 15 46.37 10.37 21.54
C GLU A 15 45.82 9.01 21.10
N GLU A 16 46.69 8.02 20.89
CA GLU A 16 46.27 6.64 20.66
C GLU A 16 45.48 6.09 21.85
N HIS A 17 45.82 6.44 23.09
CA HIS A 17 45.07 5.98 24.26
C HIS A 17 43.69 6.63 24.33
N ARG A 18 43.62 7.96 24.13
CA ARG A 18 42.36 8.72 24.08
C ARG A 18 41.41 8.17 23.02
N LEU A 19 41.89 7.99 21.79
CA LEU A 19 41.07 7.52 20.67
C LEU A 19 40.61 6.07 20.86
N ARG A 20 41.36 5.22 21.58
CA ARG A 20 40.88 3.87 21.93
C ARG A 20 39.66 3.92 22.84
N GLN A 21 39.71 4.76 23.87
CA GLN A 21 38.58 4.93 24.78
C GLN A 21 37.37 5.53 24.06
N ALA A 22 37.60 6.48 23.15
CA ALA A 22 36.53 7.06 22.34
C ALA A 22 35.90 6.06 21.36
N LEU A 23 36.66 5.07 20.86
CA LEU A 23 36.17 4.06 19.92
C LEU A 23 35.43 2.89 20.59
N GLU A 24 35.53 2.70 21.91
CA GLU A 24 34.89 1.59 22.63
C GLU A 24 33.36 1.64 22.67
N PRO A 25 32.70 2.80 22.92
CA PRO A 25 31.24 2.87 23.05
C PRO A 25 30.48 3.11 21.73
N VAL A 26 31.17 3.27 20.61
CA VAL A 26 30.57 3.73 19.34
C VAL A 26 30.41 2.61 18.31
N SER A 27 29.44 2.78 17.40
CA SER A 27 29.22 1.81 16.30
C SER A 27 29.91 2.23 14.99
N LEU A 28 29.95 3.53 14.72
CA LEU A 28 30.68 4.16 13.61
C LEU A 28 31.81 5.04 14.13
N VAL A 29 32.89 5.16 13.34
CA VAL A 29 34.06 5.95 13.74
C VAL A 29 33.73 7.44 13.83
N VAL A 30 32.80 7.95 13.01
CA VAL A 30 32.35 9.36 13.05
C VAL A 30 31.71 9.75 14.39
N GLU A 31 31.15 8.80 15.15
CA GLU A 31 30.54 9.04 16.46
C GLU A 31 31.59 9.42 17.53
N THR A 32 32.88 9.22 17.27
CA THR A 32 33.95 9.73 18.14
C THR A 32 34.06 11.26 18.15
N ASN A 33 33.26 11.93 17.31
CA ASN A 33 33.11 13.37 17.24
C ASN A 33 34.44 14.13 17.01
N PHE A 34 35.26 13.65 16.07
CA PHE A 34 36.49 14.34 15.70
C PHE A 34 36.20 15.60 14.87
N SER A 35 37.01 16.62 15.08
CA SER A 35 37.03 17.86 14.31
C SER A 35 37.95 17.77 13.08
N ALA A 36 37.73 18.65 12.09
CA ALA A 36 38.59 18.73 10.91
C ALA A 36 40.06 19.02 11.26
N ASP A 37 40.31 19.84 12.29
CA ASP A 37 41.66 20.18 12.72
C ASP A 37 42.35 19.02 13.46
N GLU A 38 41.62 18.25 14.26
CA GLU A 38 42.15 17.01 14.86
C GLU A 38 42.57 16.01 13.79
N ILE A 39 41.76 15.81 12.74
CA ILE A 39 42.11 14.88 11.65
C ILE A 39 43.39 15.32 10.93
N ARG A 40 43.52 16.60 10.59
CA ARG A 40 44.76 17.13 9.98
C ARG A 40 45.97 16.92 10.88
N GLN A 41 45.81 17.14 12.19
CA GLN A 41 46.88 16.92 13.16
C GLN A 41 47.27 15.44 13.27
N VAL A 42 46.28 14.54 13.32
CA VAL A 42 46.46 13.08 13.33
C VAL A 42 47.19 12.62 12.06
N GLN A 43 46.75 13.03 10.88
CA GLN A 43 47.37 12.68 9.60
C GLN A 43 48.83 13.17 9.55
N GLN A 44 49.09 14.44 9.90
CA GLN A 44 50.44 15.00 9.89
C GLN A 44 51.38 14.26 10.86
N HIS A 45 50.96 14.01 12.10
CA HIS A 45 51.79 13.33 13.09
C HIS A 45 51.96 11.84 12.79
N TYR A 46 50.92 11.16 12.32
CA TYR A 46 50.96 9.77 11.88
C TYR A 46 51.92 9.57 10.71
N GLY A 47 51.84 10.42 9.68
CA GLY A 47 52.73 10.37 8.50
C GLY A 47 54.20 10.54 8.87
N GLN A 48 54.50 11.50 9.76
CA GLN A 48 55.86 11.73 10.29
C GLN A 48 56.36 10.55 11.15
N ALA A 49 55.52 10.02 12.04
CA ALA A 49 55.85 8.89 12.90
C ALA A 49 56.11 7.61 12.09
N ALA A 50 55.24 7.33 11.12
CA ALA A 50 55.39 6.21 10.19
C ALA A 50 56.70 6.33 9.40
N THR A 51 57.03 7.52 8.89
CA THR A 51 58.31 7.77 8.18
C THR A 51 59.52 7.47 9.07
N GLN A 52 59.48 7.90 10.33
CA GLN A 52 60.58 7.68 11.27
C GLN A 52 60.73 6.20 11.65
N MET A 53 59.62 5.47 11.84
CA MET A 53 59.63 4.04 12.14
C MET A 53 60.15 3.23 10.96
N LEU A 54 59.67 3.50 9.74
CA LEU A 54 60.13 2.79 8.54
C LEU A 54 61.63 3.02 8.28
N ARG A 55 62.14 4.25 8.50
CA ARG A 55 63.59 4.53 8.43
C ARG A 55 64.41 3.76 9.46
N ARG A 56 63.81 3.33 10.57
CA ARG A 56 64.43 2.49 11.61
C ARG A 56 64.29 0.98 11.35
N GLY A 57 63.76 0.60 10.18
CA GLY A 57 63.64 -0.81 9.76
C GLY A 57 62.38 -1.54 10.23
N TYR A 58 61.41 -0.83 10.81
CA TYR A 58 60.10 -1.41 11.11
C TYR A 58 59.32 -1.72 9.82
N ARG A 59 58.44 -2.71 9.85
CA ARG A 59 57.54 -3.06 8.74
C ARG A 59 56.26 -2.22 8.81
N TYR A 60 55.54 -2.11 7.70
CA TYR A 60 54.24 -1.40 7.64
C TYR A 60 53.24 -1.90 8.70
N GLN A 61 53.17 -3.22 8.91
CA GLN A 61 52.31 -3.81 9.94
C GLN A 61 52.69 -3.42 11.37
N ASP A 62 53.96 -3.13 11.64
CA ASP A 62 54.42 -2.74 12.98
C ASP A 62 53.93 -1.32 13.32
N VAL A 63 53.82 -0.44 12.31
CA VAL A 63 53.26 0.90 12.47
C VAL A 63 51.77 0.82 12.80
N ILE A 64 51.01 0.04 12.02
CA ILE A 64 49.57 -0.14 12.20
C ILE A 64 49.25 -0.80 13.55
N LYS A 65 50.00 -1.84 13.93
CA LYS A 65 49.80 -2.53 15.22
C LYS A 65 50.13 -1.65 16.42
N LYS A 66 51.08 -0.71 16.27
CA LYS A 66 51.46 0.21 17.34
C LYS A 66 50.42 1.30 17.55
N TYR A 67 49.84 1.81 16.46
CA TYR A 67 48.87 2.92 16.48
C TYR A 67 47.55 2.57 15.77
N PRO A 68 46.80 1.55 16.22
CA PRO A 68 45.59 1.08 15.55
C PRO A 68 44.45 2.12 15.55
N ALA A 69 44.22 2.83 16.65
CA ALA A 69 43.14 3.83 16.72
C ALA A 69 43.46 5.04 15.82
N LEU A 70 44.68 5.57 15.91
CA LEU A 70 45.15 6.64 15.02
C LEU A 70 45.14 6.25 13.55
N THR A 71 45.47 4.99 13.23
CA THR A 71 45.39 4.49 11.84
C THR A 71 43.96 4.54 11.33
N LEU A 72 42.99 4.09 12.14
CA LEU A 72 41.59 4.05 11.75
C LEU A 72 40.99 5.45 11.60
N ILE A 73 41.23 6.32 12.58
CA ILE A 73 40.77 7.72 12.59
C ILE A 73 41.37 8.50 11.41
N ALA A 74 42.65 8.29 11.08
CA ALA A 74 43.27 8.94 9.92
C ALA A 74 42.60 8.54 8.59
N LEU A 75 42.24 7.27 8.42
CA LEU A 75 41.61 6.75 7.21
C LEU A 75 40.16 7.24 7.08
N VAL A 76 39.37 7.10 8.15
CA VAL A 76 37.96 7.49 8.13
C VAL A 76 37.80 9.00 8.12
N GLY A 77 38.59 9.73 8.91
CA GLY A 77 38.59 11.20 8.90
C GLY A 77 38.92 11.77 7.52
N HIS A 78 39.84 11.13 6.77
CA HIS A 78 40.09 11.51 5.38
C HIS A 78 38.86 11.30 4.49
N ALA A 79 38.14 10.19 4.65
CA ALA A 79 36.92 9.91 3.91
C ALA A 79 35.79 10.90 4.24
N ALA A 80 35.69 11.32 5.51
CA ALA A 80 34.69 12.31 5.96
C ALA A 80 34.92 13.70 5.31
N LEU A 81 36.19 14.11 5.20
CA LEU A 81 36.57 15.45 4.73
C LEU A 81 36.73 15.57 3.21
N ALA A 82 37.41 14.61 2.58
CA ALA A 82 38.05 14.79 1.27
C ALA A 82 37.77 13.66 0.27
N TYR A 83 36.60 13.02 0.31
CA TYR A 83 36.27 12.02 -0.71
C TYR A 83 36.05 12.67 -2.09
N ASP A 84 37.09 12.73 -2.95
CA ASP A 84 36.94 13.06 -4.39
C ASP A 84 37.14 11.82 -5.28
N GLN A 85 36.30 11.69 -6.30
CA GLN A 85 36.10 10.49 -7.11
C GLN A 85 37.42 9.91 -7.67
N GLY A 86 37.87 8.80 -7.07
CA GLY A 86 39.03 8.04 -7.53
C GLY A 86 40.40 8.57 -7.08
N LYS A 87 40.44 9.70 -6.35
CA LYS A 87 41.69 10.32 -5.87
C LYS A 87 41.98 10.11 -4.39
N TYR A 88 41.08 9.44 -3.66
CA TYR A 88 41.18 9.21 -2.21
C TYR A 88 42.61 8.88 -1.73
N TRP A 89 43.27 7.90 -2.34
CA TRP A 89 44.62 7.50 -1.91
C TRP A 89 45.68 8.54 -2.22
N ASP A 90 45.60 9.21 -3.37
CA ASP A 90 46.58 10.23 -3.74
C ASP A 90 46.52 11.40 -2.74
N GLU A 91 45.33 11.88 -2.42
CA GLU A 91 45.11 12.96 -1.44
C GLU A 91 45.46 12.52 -0.01
N PHE A 92 45.14 11.28 0.38
CA PHE A 92 45.49 10.75 1.70
C PHE A 92 47.02 10.73 1.92
N TRP A 93 47.78 10.34 0.89
CA TRP A 93 49.25 10.34 0.97
C TRP A 93 49.83 11.76 1.02
N ASP A 94 49.23 12.70 0.28
CA ASP A 94 49.62 14.11 0.30
C ASP A 94 49.42 14.73 1.70
N GLU A 95 48.28 14.46 2.36
CA GLU A 95 48.00 14.93 3.74
C GLU A 95 48.93 14.30 4.79
N LEU A 96 49.37 13.05 4.57
CA LEU A 96 50.43 12.41 5.38
C LEU A 96 51.82 13.05 5.16
N GLY A 97 51.98 13.91 4.15
CA GLY A 97 53.26 14.49 3.73
C GLY A 97 54.22 13.46 3.14
N ARG A 98 53.69 12.45 2.43
CA ARG A 98 54.47 11.32 1.88
C ARG A 98 54.09 11.05 0.42
N GLY A 99 55.06 10.58 -0.37
CA GLY A 99 54.73 10.02 -1.68
C GLY A 99 53.96 8.70 -1.55
N ARG A 100 53.06 8.44 -2.50
CA ARG A 100 52.23 7.22 -2.54
C ARG A 100 53.07 5.94 -2.46
N ASP A 101 52.74 5.10 -1.48
CA ASP A 101 53.42 3.83 -1.20
C ASP A 101 52.40 2.69 -1.30
N GLN A 102 52.43 1.93 -2.41
CA GLN A 102 51.45 0.89 -2.71
C GLN A 102 51.52 -0.29 -1.73
N ASP A 103 52.70 -0.60 -1.18
CA ASP A 103 52.86 -1.71 -0.24
C ASP A 103 52.30 -1.34 1.13
N PHE A 104 52.48 -0.08 1.56
CA PHE A 104 51.85 0.42 2.77
C PHE A 104 50.33 0.53 2.61
N GLU A 105 49.85 1.02 1.46
CA GLU A 105 48.43 1.07 1.11
C GLU A 105 47.77 -0.32 1.21
N ASN A 106 48.43 -1.35 0.66
CA ASN A 106 47.97 -2.73 0.75
C ASN A 106 47.97 -3.26 2.18
N ALA A 107 48.93 -2.85 3.02
CA ALA A 107 48.96 -3.21 4.44
C ALA A 107 47.78 -2.59 5.20
N LEU A 108 47.44 -1.32 4.93
CA LEU A 108 46.29 -0.63 5.52
C LEU A 108 44.97 -1.31 5.13
N ARG A 109 44.77 -1.61 3.85
CA ARG A 109 43.59 -2.34 3.35
C ARG A 109 43.40 -3.68 4.04
N ARG A 110 44.48 -4.46 4.20
CA ARG A 110 44.43 -5.79 4.85
C ARG A 110 44.20 -5.72 6.36
N SER A 111 44.56 -4.61 7.01
CA SER A 111 44.35 -4.45 8.45
C SER A 111 42.93 -4.01 8.82
N LEU A 112 42.13 -3.50 7.88
CA LEU A 112 40.84 -2.88 8.16
C LEU A 112 39.90 -3.79 8.96
N ALA A 113 39.62 -5.00 8.46
CA ALA A 113 38.72 -5.94 9.14
C ALA A 113 39.16 -6.22 10.61
N ALA A 114 40.46 -6.44 10.83
CA ALA A 114 41.00 -6.68 12.16
C ALA A 114 40.97 -5.44 13.07
N LEU A 115 41.01 -4.23 12.50
CA LEU A 115 40.84 -2.98 13.26
C LEU A 115 39.38 -2.79 13.65
N LEU A 116 38.43 -3.04 12.74
CA LEU A 116 37.00 -2.97 13.04
C LEU A 116 36.60 -3.97 14.12
N ASP A 117 37.05 -5.23 14.00
CA ASP A 117 36.81 -6.27 15.02
C ASP A 117 37.40 -5.90 16.38
N LYS A 118 38.59 -5.31 16.39
CA LYS A 118 39.26 -4.91 17.62
C LYS A 118 38.47 -3.88 18.42
N PHE A 119 37.79 -2.97 17.73
CA PHE A 119 37.00 -1.90 18.33
C PHE A 119 35.50 -2.19 18.33
N GLN A 120 35.08 -3.41 17.96
CA GLN A 120 33.67 -3.83 17.89
C GLN A 120 32.78 -2.91 17.03
N LEU A 121 33.38 -2.29 16.01
CA LEU A 121 32.69 -1.37 15.10
C LEU A 121 31.82 -2.13 14.09
N ALA A 122 30.86 -1.42 13.49
CA ALA A 122 29.99 -1.95 12.46
C ALA A 122 30.76 -2.60 11.29
N ARG A 123 30.24 -3.71 10.77
CA ARG A 123 30.83 -4.43 9.62
C ARG A 123 29.92 -4.30 8.41
N PHE A 124 30.51 -4.28 7.22
CA PHE A 124 29.78 -4.18 5.95
C PHE A 124 30.21 -5.32 5.01
N PRO A 125 29.73 -6.56 5.25
CA PRO A 125 30.25 -7.77 4.60
C PRO A 125 30.22 -7.73 3.07
N ASP A 126 29.16 -7.16 2.48
CA ASP A 126 29.01 -7.04 1.02
C ASP A 126 30.11 -6.19 0.37
N LEU A 127 30.49 -5.08 1.04
CA LEU A 127 31.56 -4.20 0.57
C LEU A 127 32.94 -4.83 0.76
N GLU A 128 33.12 -5.52 1.89
CA GLU A 128 34.36 -6.23 2.22
C GLU A 128 34.63 -7.39 1.26
N ALA A 129 33.60 -8.18 0.92
CA ALA A 129 33.67 -9.28 -0.04
C ALA A 129 34.02 -8.79 -1.45
N ARG A 130 33.58 -7.58 -1.81
CA ARG A 130 33.90 -6.92 -3.09
C ARG A 130 35.22 -6.13 -3.04
N HIS A 131 35.96 -6.18 -1.93
CA HIS A 131 37.21 -5.45 -1.72
C HIS A 131 37.09 -3.92 -1.88
N GLN A 132 35.94 -3.35 -1.52
CA GLN A 132 35.65 -1.91 -1.64
C GLN A 132 36.09 -1.12 -0.40
N TYR A 133 37.38 -1.17 -0.04
CA TYR A 133 37.91 -0.59 1.21
C TYR A 133 37.63 0.90 1.40
N VAL A 134 37.76 1.71 0.34
CA VAL A 134 37.50 3.15 0.42
C VAL A 134 36.03 3.42 0.70
N MET A 135 35.14 2.59 0.15
CA MET A 135 33.72 2.67 0.44
C MET A 135 33.46 2.30 1.90
N THR A 136 34.12 1.28 2.45
CA THR A 136 34.03 0.94 3.87
C THR A 136 34.47 2.11 4.77
N PHE A 137 35.51 2.86 4.40
CA PHE A 137 35.87 4.09 5.15
C PHE A 137 34.77 5.15 5.08
N ALA A 138 34.17 5.35 3.90
CA ALA A 138 33.05 6.27 3.72
C ALA A 138 31.83 5.85 4.55
N MET A 139 31.55 4.55 4.69
CA MET A 139 30.46 4.06 5.55
C MET A 139 30.67 4.45 7.02
N HIS A 140 31.90 4.34 7.55
CA HIS A 140 32.22 4.76 8.91
C HIS A 140 32.30 6.29 9.09
N ALA A 141 32.39 7.03 7.99
CA ALA A 141 32.30 8.49 7.98
C ALA A 141 30.85 9.00 7.94
N GLY A 142 29.87 8.13 7.67
CA GLY A 142 28.47 8.52 7.47
C GLY A 142 28.26 9.23 6.14
N ILE A 143 28.07 10.55 6.19
CA ILE A 143 27.83 11.40 5.01
C ILE A 143 29.03 12.34 4.85
N PRO A 144 29.90 12.18 3.85
CA PRO A 144 31.01 13.10 3.65
C PRO A 144 30.54 14.56 3.45
N VAL A 145 31.27 15.53 4.01
CA VAL A 145 30.83 16.94 4.09
C VAL A 145 30.50 17.56 2.72
N HIS A 146 31.28 17.27 1.68
CA HIS A 146 31.06 17.80 0.33
C HIS A 146 29.80 17.22 -0.35
N CYS A 147 29.30 16.07 0.12
CA CYS A 147 28.08 15.46 -0.42
C CYS A 147 26.79 16.08 0.18
N LEU A 148 26.90 16.82 1.30
CA LEU A 148 25.73 17.25 2.08
C LEU A 148 24.81 18.19 1.31
N GLY A 149 25.37 19.08 0.48
CA GLY A 149 24.58 20.04 -0.30
C GLY A 149 23.64 19.39 -1.34
N ASP A 150 24.04 18.26 -1.93
CA ASP A 150 23.18 17.48 -2.83
C ASP A 150 22.09 16.72 -2.07
N LEU A 151 22.44 16.17 -0.90
CA LEU A 151 21.48 15.54 -0.01
C LEU A 151 20.42 16.53 0.48
N LEU A 152 20.80 17.71 0.95
CA LEU A 152 19.85 18.73 1.44
C LEU A 152 18.83 19.16 0.38
N ARG A 153 19.24 19.21 -0.89
CA ARG A 153 18.31 19.49 -2.01
C ARG A 153 17.28 18.38 -2.19
N VAL A 154 17.70 17.14 -2.00
CA VAL A 154 16.82 15.96 -2.06
C VAL A 154 15.89 15.93 -0.84
N VAL A 155 16.38 16.28 0.35
CA VAL A 155 15.56 16.46 1.55
C VAL A 155 14.53 17.57 1.37
N ASP A 156 14.92 18.72 0.81
CA ASP A 156 14.00 19.83 0.51
C ASP A 156 12.89 19.40 -0.46
N ASP A 157 13.23 18.74 -1.57
CA ASP A 157 12.22 18.23 -2.52
C ASP A 157 11.27 17.19 -1.88
N HIS A 158 11.78 16.35 -0.98
CA HIS A 158 10.97 15.41 -0.20
C HIS A 158 10.00 16.12 0.74
N LEU A 159 10.49 17.09 1.51
CA LEU A 159 9.69 17.83 2.50
C LEU A 159 8.68 18.80 1.86
N VAL A 160 9.06 19.51 0.79
CA VAL A 160 8.16 20.43 0.05
C VAL A 160 6.96 19.69 -0.55
N ARG A 161 7.12 18.40 -0.88
CA ARG A 161 6.02 17.52 -1.33
C ARG A 161 5.15 16.99 -0.18
N GLY A 162 5.34 17.52 1.03
CA GLY A 162 4.58 17.17 2.23
C GLY A 162 4.71 15.71 2.62
N ARG A 163 5.89 15.09 2.39
CA ARG A 163 6.22 13.73 2.86
C ARG A 163 6.57 13.73 4.33
N ASP A 164 6.54 12.54 4.95
CA ASP A 164 6.93 12.39 6.35
C ASP A 164 8.39 12.78 6.52
N ALA A 165 8.65 13.62 7.54
CA ALA A 165 9.96 14.15 7.85
C ALA A 165 10.79 13.12 8.63
N THR A 166 11.05 11.97 8.01
CA THR A 166 11.91 10.90 8.56
C THR A 166 12.86 10.36 7.50
N GLY A 167 14.04 9.90 7.93
CA GLY A 167 15.07 9.27 7.12
C GLY A 167 14.57 8.01 6.44
N ALA A 168 13.79 7.18 7.14
CA ALA A 168 13.18 5.99 6.56
C ALA A 168 12.23 6.34 5.39
N ALA A 169 11.37 7.35 5.56
CA ALA A 169 10.46 7.79 4.50
C ALA A 169 11.19 8.41 3.30
N LEU A 170 12.29 9.14 3.55
CA LEU A 170 13.15 9.68 2.50
C LEU A 170 13.82 8.56 1.69
N MET A 171 14.37 7.54 2.35
CA MET A 171 15.01 6.40 1.70
C MET A 171 13.99 5.60 0.87
N GLU A 172 12.79 5.37 1.40
CA GLU A 172 11.72 4.69 0.68
C GLU A 172 11.27 5.48 -0.56
N TRP A 173 11.20 6.81 -0.47
CA TRP A 173 10.92 7.68 -1.61
C TRP A 173 12.01 7.63 -2.69
N LEU A 174 13.27 7.51 -2.30
CA LEU A 174 14.41 7.38 -3.21
C LEU A 174 14.44 6.02 -3.92
N ASP A 175 13.96 4.97 -3.25
CA ASP A 175 13.92 3.61 -3.78
C ASP A 175 12.58 3.24 -4.43
N GLU A 176 11.65 4.19 -4.56
CA GLU A 176 10.39 3.98 -5.25
C GLU A 176 10.64 3.35 -6.64
N PRO A 177 10.02 2.19 -6.96
CA PRO A 177 10.16 1.55 -8.25
C PRO A 177 9.86 2.52 -9.40
N GLY A 178 10.69 2.49 -10.45
CA GLY A 178 10.59 3.44 -11.57
C GLY A 178 11.10 4.86 -11.30
N LYS A 179 11.52 5.19 -10.07
CA LYS A 179 12.05 6.52 -9.70
C LYS A 179 13.54 6.53 -9.34
N GLN A 180 14.27 5.49 -9.77
CA GLN A 180 15.72 5.31 -9.58
C GLN A 180 16.59 6.48 -10.07
N TYR A 181 16.06 7.32 -10.96
CA TYR A 181 16.74 8.53 -11.40
C TYR A 181 16.90 9.58 -10.28
N ARG A 182 16.06 9.56 -9.23
CA ARG A 182 16.19 10.42 -8.06
C ARG A 182 17.48 10.11 -7.32
N THR A 183 17.81 8.84 -7.13
CA THR A 183 19.05 8.41 -6.49
C THR A 183 20.29 8.79 -7.30
N LEU A 184 20.15 9.06 -8.61
CA LEU A 184 21.26 9.52 -9.45
C LEU A 184 21.65 10.98 -9.22
N SER A 185 20.83 11.78 -8.53
CA SER A 185 21.19 13.15 -8.13
C SER A 185 22.06 13.21 -6.88
N LEU A 186 22.24 12.08 -6.18
CA LEU A 186 23.09 11.97 -5.01
C LEU A 186 24.50 11.48 -5.39
N ASP A 187 25.49 11.95 -4.65
CA ASP A 187 26.86 11.47 -4.78
C ASP A 187 27.00 9.98 -4.38
N VAL A 188 27.95 9.30 -5.02
CA VAL A 188 28.16 7.85 -4.85
C VAL A 188 28.32 7.41 -3.38
N PRO A 189 29.07 8.12 -2.49
CA PRO A 189 29.13 7.78 -1.07
C PRO A 189 27.77 7.79 -0.39
N VAL A 190 26.96 8.84 -0.61
CA VAL A 190 25.62 8.96 0.01
C VAL A 190 24.68 7.87 -0.49
N ARG A 191 24.72 7.58 -1.79
CA ARG A 191 23.93 6.48 -2.38
C ARG A 191 24.26 5.14 -1.74
N ASN A 192 25.55 4.86 -1.54
CA ASN A 192 26.00 3.63 -0.90
C ASN A 192 25.70 3.63 0.59
N PHE A 193 25.82 4.77 1.28
CA PHE A 193 25.44 4.89 2.68
C PHE A 193 23.94 4.62 2.89
N ILE A 194 23.08 5.19 2.04
CA ILE A 194 21.64 4.88 2.01
C ILE A 194 21.37 3.40 1.70
N HIS A 195 22.15 2.78 0.81
CA HIS A 195 21.90 1.40 0.41
C HIS A 195 22.41 0.36 1.42
N TYR A 196 23.61 0.56 1.98
CA TYR A 196 24.31 -0.40 2.84
C TYR A 196 24.35 -0.01 4.32
N GLY A 197 23.99 1.24 4.66
CA GLY A 197 24.16 1.79 6.01
C GLY A 197 23.10 1.35 7.01
N GLY A 198 21.99 0.78 6.54
CA GLY A 198 20.94 0.23 7.41
C GLY A 198 20.43 1.26 8.42
N GLU A 199 20.45 0.89 9.71
CA GLU A 199 20.00 1.72 10.84
C GLU A 199 20.76 3.05 10.95
N PHE A 200 22.08 3.03 10.71
CA PHE A 200 22.90 4.24 10.81
C PHE A 200 22.51 5.31 9.78
N ALA A 201 22.09 4.86 8.59
CA ALA A 201 21.63 5.77 7.55
C ALA A 201 20.30 6.41 7.91
N VAL A 202 19.36 5.63 8.46
CA VAL A 202 18.07 6.16 8.92
C VAL A 202 18.27 7.19 10.02
N ASP A 203 19.07 6.86 11.04
CA ASP A 203 19.28 7.72 12.21
C ASP A 203 20.00 9.03 11.88
N ILE A 204 21.08 8.99 11.09
CA ILE A 204 21.76 10.22 10.65
C ILE A 204 20.82 11.11 9.81
N LEU A 205 20.00 10.51 8.94
CA LEU A 205 19.03 11.25 8.14
C LEU A 205 17.91 11.85 9.00
N ASP A 206 17.40 11.11 9.99
CA ASP A 206 16.41 11.61 10.97
C ASP A 206 16.98 12.83 11.73
N ARG A 207 18.21 12.73 12.25
CA ARG A 207 18.87 13.84 12.96
C ARG A 207 19.10 15.06 12.06
N ILE A 208 19.48 14.87 10.80
CA ILE A 208 19.59 15.97 9.82
C ILE A 208 18.22 16.63 9.60
N ILE A 209 17.17 15.83 9.40
CA ILE A 209 15.81 16.33 9.17
C ILE A 209 15.30 17.08 10.41
N ASP A 210 15.55 16.58 11.63
CA ASP A 210 15.16 17.25 12.87
C ASP A 210 15.88 18.59 13.08
N VAL A 211 17.17 18.69 12.73
CA VAL A 211 17.91 19.97 12.76
C VAL A 211 17.35 20.93 11.71
N VAL A 212 17.06 20.45 10.50
CA VAL A 212 16.42 21.27 9.45
C VAL A 212 15.03 21.74 9.92
N ASP A 213 14.21 20.86 10.50
CA ASP A 213 12.88 21.18 11.05
C ASP A 213 13.01 22.29 12.10
N SER A 214 13.91 22.10 13.07
CA SER A 214 14.15 23.04 14.17
C SER A 214 14.62 24.41 13.68
N VAL A 215 15.63 24.45 12.80
CA VAL A 215 16.20 25.70 12.26
C VAL A 215 15.19 26.49 11.44
N VAL A 216 14.33 25.80 10.69
CA VAL A 216 13.33 26.50 9.89
C VAL A 216 12.18 27.02 10.76
N THR A 217 11.85 26.33 11.86
CA THR A 217 10.89 26.80 12.87
C THR A 217 11.44 27.98 13.68
N ASP A 218 12.67 27.89 14.14
CA ASP A 218 13.38 28.98 14.83
C ASP A 218 14.71 29.29 14.14
N PRO A 219 14.72 30.26 13.20
CA PRO A 219 15.94 30.71 12.53
C PRO A 219 17.02 31.25 13.50
N GLY A 220 16.65 31.62 14.73
CA GLY A 220 17.59 32.04 15.77
C GLY A 220 18.52 30.91 16.23
N LEU A 221 18.16 29.65 15.99
CA LEU A 221 19.05 28.50 16.25
C LEU A 221 20.33 28.54 15.42
N LEU A 222 20.35 29.23 14.27
CA LEU A 222 21.58 29.43 13.49
C LEU A 222 22.62 30.31 14.21
N GLU A 223 22.21 31.07 15.22
CA GLU A 223 23.07 31.93 16.05
C GLU A 223 23.33 31.29 17.44
N SER A 224 22.78 30.09 17.70
CA SER A 224 22.92 29.37 18.97
C SER A 224 24.10 28.38 18.92
N ASP A 225 24.68 28.07 20.08
CA ASP A 225 25.72 27.04 20.22
C ASP A 225 25.08 25.63 20.19
N LEU A 226 24.74 25.16 18.98
CA LEU A 226 24.35 23.76 18.75
C LEU A 226 25.60 22.88 18.62
N ASP A 227 25.54 21.69 19.22
CA ASP A 227 26.63 20.72 19.22
C ASP A 227 26.11 19.26 19.11
N SER A 228 27.04 18.31 19.08
CA SER A 228 26.73 16.88 19.08
C SER A 228 25.94 16.40 20.30
N SER A 229 26.05 17.05 21.47
CA SER A 229 25.30 16.67 22.67
C SER A 229 23.82 17.03 22.58
N THR A 230 23.51 18.08 21.82
CA THR A 230 22.14 18.60 21.67
C THR A 230 21.42 18.05 20.46
N THR A 231 22.14 17.77 19.37
CA THR A 231 21.57 17.31 18.09
C THR A 231 21.81 15.83 17.81
N GLY A 232 22.77 15.22 18.49
CA GLY A 232 23.25 13.87 18.18
C GLY A 232 24.05 13.76 16.87
N LEU A 233 24.21 14.85 16.10
CA LEU A 233 25.05 14.83 14.90
C LEU A 233 26.51 15.08 15.27
N PRO A 234 27.48 14.37 14.65
CA PRO A 234 28.89 14.73 14.76
C PRO A 234 29.11 16.19 14.36
N ASP A 235 29.92 16.92 15.12
CA ASP A 235 30.13 18.36 14.97
C ASP A 235 30.60 18.71 13.54
N ILE A 236 31.42 17.85 12.93
CA ILE A 236 31.89 18.03 11.54
C ILE A 236 30.76 18.04 10.50
N LEU A 237 29.68 17.30 10.75
CA LEU A 237 28.49 17.27 9.90
C LEU A 237 27.54 18.40 10.25
N LEU A 238 27.39 18.69 11.55
CA LEU A 238 26.56 19.78 12.05
C LEU A 238 27.06 21.15 11.56
N ASP A 239 28.37 21.40 11.63
CA ASP A 239 28.98 22.65 11.16
C ASP A 239 28.72 22.90 9.67
N GLU A 240 28.90 21.86 8.84
CA GLU A 240 28.63 21.94 7.40
C GLU A 240 27.13 22.08 7.13
N LEU A 241 26.27 21.38 7.88
CA LEU A 241 24.82 21.51 7.78
C LEU A 241 24.37 22.95 8.05
N LEU A 242 24.83 23.54 9.16
CA LEU A 242 24.53 24.92 9.52
C LEU A 242 25.11 25.91 8.50
N HIS A 243 26.31 25.65 7.97
CA HIS A 243 26.89 26.46 6.89
C HIS A 243 26.01 26.45 5.63
N GLN A 244 25.59 25.27 5.16
CA GLN A 244 24.73 25.13 3.98
C GLN A 244 23.35 25.78 4.19
N LEU A 245 22.75 25.63 5.37
CA LEU A 245 21.45 26.24 5.69
C LEU A 245 21.53 27.78 5.73
N ARG A 246 22.66 28.36 6.15
CA ARG A 246 22.90 29.82 6.09
C ARG A 246 23.06 30.32 4.66
N GLU A 247 23.81 29.61 3.82
CA GLU A 247 24.09 30.01 2.43
C GLU A 247 22.88 29.81 1.50
N LYS A 248 22.16 28.70 1.67
CA LYS A 248 21.00 28.30 0.87
C LYS A 248 19.90 27.77 1.78
N PRO A 249 19.04 28.66 2.31
CA PRO A 249 17.89 28.26 3.09
C PRO A 249 17.01 27.30 2.30
N VAL A 250 16.56 26.26 2.98
CA VAL A 250 15.63 25.26 2.45
C VAL A 250 14.31 25.96 2.06
N GLY A 251 13.75 25.62 0.90
CA GLY A 251 12.53 26.26 0.39
C GLY A 251 11.27 25.85 1.16
N TRP A 252 11.33 24.70 1.84
CA TRP A 252 10.35 24.28 2.82
C TRP A 252 10.19 25.35 3.91
N GLN A 253 9.03 26.01 3.95
CA GLN A 253 8.69 26.94 5.01
C GLN A 253 8.23 26.14 6.22
N GLY A 254 9.17 25.90 7.13
CA GLY A 254 9.04 25.27 8.44
C GLY A 254 7.67 25.50 9.01
N ARG A 255 6.85 24.51 8.74
CA ARG A 255 5.51 24.37 9.22
C ARG A 255 5.41 22.88 9.40
N ARG A 256 5.64 22.44 10.64
CA ARG A 256 4.50 21.86 11.34
C ARG A 256 3.37 22.86 11.19
N ALA A 257 2.72 22.84 10.03
CA ALA A 257 1.42 23.43 9.91
C ALA A 257 0.73 22.80 11.12
N THR A 258 0.18 23.63 12.00
CA THR A 258 -0.78 23.17 13.01
C THR A 258 -1.49 21.98 12.36
N ARG A 259 -1.46 20.78 12.95
CA ARG A 259 -1.94 19.54 12.27
C ARG A 259 -3.29 19.75 11.54
N ALA A 260 -4.01 20.79 11.95
CA ALA A 260 -5.00 21.62 11.24
C ALA A 260 -4.79 22.10 9.78
N ALA A 261 -3.61 22.03 9.14
CA ALA A 261 -3.43 22.52 7.76
C ALA A 261 -2.76 21.53 6.80
N VAL A 262 -2.07 20.50 7.29
CA VAL A 262 -1.55 19.41 6.44
C VAL A 262 -2.66 18.37 6.22
N GLN A 263 -2.89 17.99 4.96
CA GLN A 263 -3.77 16.87 4.63
C GLN A 263 -3.18 15.56 5.21
N ARG A 264 -3.96 14.80 5.98
CA ARG A 264 -3.52 13.46 6.43
C ARG A 264 -3.23 12.58 5.20
N ARG A 265 -2.13 11.84 5.24
CA ARG A 265 -1.75 10.88 4.19
C ARG A 265 -2.51 9.56 4.37
N PRO A 266 -2.76 8.82 3.27
CA PRO A 266 -3.27 7.47 3.38
C PRO A 266 -2.18 6.53 3.91
N THR A 267 -2.59 5.51 4.65
CA THR A 267 -1.67 4.51 5.23
C THR A 267 -2.21 3.10 5.03
N LEU A 268 -1.33 2.10 5.03
CA LEU A 268 -1.76 0.71 5.14
C LEU A 268 -1.95 0.33 6.61
N ARG A 269 -2.92 -0.55 6.85
CA ARG A 269 -3.17 -1.14 8.16
C ARG A 269 -3.55 -2.60 7.97
N TYR A 270 -3.01 -3.47 8.81
CA TYR A 270 -3.48 -4.83 8.95
C TYR A 270 -4.56 -4.89 10.03
N SER A 271 -5.76 -5.33 9.68
CA SER A 271 -6.83 -5.60 10.64
C SER A 271 -6.60 -6.98 11.26
N VAL A 272 -6.10 -6.98 12.49
CA VAL A 272 -5.76 -8.20 13.25
C VAL A 272 -6.97 -9.10 13.45
N ASP A 273 -8.13 -8.51 13.78
CA ASP A 273 -9.35 -9.26 14.03
C ASP A 273 -9.94 -9.88 12.76
N ASP A 274 -9.68 -9.24 11.62
CA ASP A 274 -10.29 -9.60 10.35
C ASP A 274 -9.37 -10.37 9.43
N ASP A 275 -8.09 -10.45 9.78
CA ASP A 275 -7.02 -10.98 8.93
C ASP A 275 -7.14 -10.30 7.55
N GLN A 276 -7.10 -8.97 7.51
CA GLN A 276 -7.35 -8.17 6.30
C GLN A 276 -6.34 -7.05 6.17
N LEU A 277 -5.82 -6.84 4.97
CA LEU A 277 -5.08 -5.61 4.66
C LEU A 277 -6.07 -4.50 4.27
N LEU A 278 -5.93 -3.33 4.87
CA LEU A 278 -6.76 -2.16 4.68
C LEU A 278 -5.90 -0.98 4.23
N VAL A 279 -6.42 -0.14 3.33
CA VAL A 279 -5.92 1.22 3.10
C VAL A 279 -6.81 2.21 3.84
N CYS A 280 -6.19 3.05 4.68
CA CYS A 280 -6.85 4.13 5.42
C CYS A 280 -6.90 5.38 4.54
N VAL A 281 -8.06 5.68 3.96
CA VAL A 281 -8.28 6.85 3.11
C VAL A 281 -8.62 8.07 3.97
N PRO A 282 -7.84 9.15 3.91
CA PRO A 282 -8.03 10.33 4.76
C PRO A 282 -9.25 11.15 4.31
N TYR A 283 -9.94 11.77 5.26
CA TYR A 283 -10.99 12.75 4.93
C TYR A 283 -10.35 13.97 4.22
N PRO A 284 -10.83 14.38 3.03
CA PRO A 284 -10.29 15.52 2.31
C PRO A 284 -10.78 16.83 2.95
N ARG A 285 -9.88 17.80 3.11
CA ARG A 285 -10.23 19.13 3.67
C ARG A 285 -11.10 19.97 2.73
N MET A 286 -10.90 19.83 1.43
CA MET A 286 -11.63 20.57 0.40
C MET A 286 -12.38 19.60 -0.51
N GLY A 287 -13.63 19.92 -0.85
CA GLY A 287 -14.43 19.15 -1.81
C GLY A 287 -14.86 17.76 -1.33
N ALA A 288 -15.21 17.61 -0.05
CA ALA A 288 -15.51 16.30 0.56
C ALA A 288 -16.77 15.60 0.02
N GLU A 289 -17.61 16.32 -0.71
CA GLU A 289 -18.69 15.75 -1.51
C GLU A 289 -18.19 14.95 -2.72
N SER A 290 -16.93 15.13 -3.11
CA SER A 290 -16.28 14.36 -4.15
C SER A 290 -15.63 13.09 -3.57
N PRO A 291 -15.67 11.96 -4.28
CA PRO A 291 -15.04 10.74 -3.81
C PRO A 291 -13.53 10.75 -4.08
N TRP A 292 -12.78 10.10 -3.21
CA TRP A 292 -11.44 9.61 -3.56
C TRP A 292 -11.57 8.55 -4.64
N ARG A 293 -10.64 8.53 -5.59
CA ARG A 293 -10.43 7.41 -6.49
C ARG A 293 -9.25 6.62 -5.99
N VAL A 294 -9.46 5.34 -5.71
CA VAL A 294 -8.45 4.41 -5.19
C VAL A 294 -8.24 3.32 -6.22
N SER A 295 -7.05 3.21 -6.78
CA SER A 295 -6.65 2.21 -7.76
C SER A 295 -5.79 1.14 -7.10
N PHE A 296 -6.18 -0.12 -7.23
CA PHE A 296 -5.41 -1.30 -6.85
C PHE A 296 -4.86 -1.95 -8.13
N ASP A 297 -3.60 -1.67 -8.50
CA ASP A 297 -2.99 -2.11 -9.77
C ASP A 297 -3.87 -1.90 -11.03
N GLY A 298 -4.60 -0.77 -11.09
CA GLY A 298 -5.48 -0.39 -12.21
C GLY A 298 -6.97 -0.64 -11.97
N GLN A 299 -7.34 -1.37 -10.90
CA GLN A 299 -8.72 -1.49 -10.45
C GLN A 299 -9.15 -0.26 -9.64
N VAL A 300 -9.89 0.66 -10.27
CA VAL A 300 -10.31 1.92 -9.66
C VAL A 300 -11.67 1.79 -8.96
N GLN A 301 -11.71 2.09 -7.67
CA GLN A 301 -12.91 2.25 -6.86
C GLN A 301 -13.08 3.73 -6.46
N GLN A 302 -14.33 4.19 -6.35
CA GLN A 302 -14.67 5.47 -5.76
C GLN A 302 -14.99 5.29 -4.27
N VAL A 303 -14.39 6.10 -3.41
CA VAL A 303 -14.50 6.01 -1.96
C VAL A 303 -14.95 7.35 -1.42
N TYR A 304 -16.18 7.40 -0.91
CA TYR A 304 -16.72 8.58 -0.24
C TYR A 304 -16.33 8.57 1.23
N THR A 305 -15.60 9.60 1.65
CA THR A 305 -15.24 9.79 3.05
C THR A 305 -16.39 10.44 3.80
N ARG A 306 -16.68 9.96 5.00
CA ARG A 306 -17.71 10.54 5.87
C ARG A 306 -17.08 11.14 7.11
N ARG A 307 -17.66 12.23 7.60
CA ARG A 307 -17.29 12.77 8.92
C ARG A 307 -17.82 11.83 10.00
N GLY A 308 -17.00 11.57 11.01
CA GLY A 308 -17.47 10.96 12.25
C GLY A 308 -18.52 11.85 12.92
N TRP A 309 -19.46 11.24 13.65
CA TRP A 309 -20.50 11.97 14.37
C TRP A 309 -19.86 12.79 15.53
N GLY A 310 -20.33 14.01 15.77
CA GLY A 310 -19.77 14.90 16.81
C GLY A 310 -18.45 15.59 16.47
N VAL A 311 -17.87 15.32 15.29
CA VAL A 311 -16.63 15.95 14.82
C VAL A 311 -16.94 17.35 14.26
N SER A 312 -16.60 18.38 15.02
CA SER A 312 -16.83 19.80 14.64
C SER A 312 -15.73 20.35 13.73
N SER A 313 -14.52 19.79 13.78
CA SER A 313 -13.38 20.18 12.93
C SER A 313 -12.95 19.05 11.99
N GLU A 314 -12.57 19.40 10.76
CA GLU A 314 -12.13 18.45 9.72
C GLU A 314 -10.90 17.62 10.11
N ASP A 315 -10.14 18.09 11.12
CA ASP A 315 -8.90 17.51 11.61
C ASP A 315 -9.07 16.25 12.45
N GLN A 316 -10.28 16.04 12.97
CA GLN A 316 -10.62 14.93 13.87
C GLN A 316 -11.43 13.84 13.15
N ALA A 317 -11.67 13.97 11.84
CA ALA A 317 -12.37 12.93 11.09
C ALA A 317 -11.51 11.65 11.00
N SER A 318 -12.09 10.52 11.41
CA SER A 318 -11.46 9.21 11.25
C SER A 318 -11.31 8.86 9.76
N PRO A 319 -10.20 8.23 9.35
CA PRO A 319 -10.02 7.81 7.97
C PRO A 319 -11.03 6.71 7.59
N THR A 320 -11.50 6.73 6.35
CA THR A 320 -12.32 5.65 5.78
C THR A 320 -11.41 4.49 5.41
N THR A 321 -11.65 3.30 5.95
CA THR A 321 -10.87 2.11 5.59
C THR A 321 -11.45 1.40 4.38
N VAL A 322 -10.58 0.97 3.47
CA VAL A 322 -10.96 0.23 2.25
C VAL A 322 -10.12 -1.04 2.19
N PRO A 323 -10.72 -2.22 1.99
CA PRO A 323 -9.96 -3.47 1.98
C PRO A 323 -9.17 -3.67 0.68
N VAL A 324 -7.97 -4.23 0.81
CA VAL A 324 -7.10 -4.62 -0.31
C VAL A 324 -7.43 -6.08 -0.68
N ALA A 325 -8.24 -6.26 -1.73
CA ALA A 325 -8.87 -7.55 -2.04
C ALA A 325 -7.91 -8.65 -2.52
N GLU A 326 -6.78 -8.29 -3.12
CA GLU A 326 -5.73 -9.21 -3.56
C GLU A 326 -4.35 -8.56 -3.40
N PRO A 327 -3.24 -9.33 -3.40
CA PRO A 327 -1.90 -8.77 -3.36
C PRO A 327 -1.67 -7.90 -4.61
N VAL A 328 -1.41 -6.61 -4.40
CA VAL A 328 -1.09 -5.63 -5.45
C VAL A 328 0.32 -5.07 -5.25
N ARG A 329 0.89 -4.47 -6.29
CA ARG A 329 2.20 -3.79 -6.21
C ARG A 329 2.07 -2.39 -5.65
N GLU A 330 1.05 -1.68 -6.09
CA GLU A 330 0.88 -0.27 -5.79
C GLU A 330 -0.60 0.09 -5.64
N ILE A 331 -0.88 0.94 -4.65
CA ILE A 331 -2.18 1.57 -4.48
C ILE A 331 -2.04 3.05 -4.77
N LEU A 332 -2.79 3.53 -5.76
CA LEU A 332 -2.80 4.95 -6.14
C LEU A 332 -4.10 5.58 -5.66
N LEU A 333 -4.01 6.70 -4.97
CA LEU A 333 -5.17 7.46 -4.50
C LEU A 333 -5.13 8.85 -5.10
N TRP A 334 -6.24 9.33 -5.64
CA TRP A 334 -6.34 10.71 -6.06
C TRP A 334 -7.72 11.31 -5.80
N HIS A 335 -7.73 12.58 -5.44
CA HIS A 335 -8.92 13.35 -5.14
C HIS A 335 -8.96 14.59 -6.03
N SER A 336 -9.76 14.52 -7.09
CA SER A 336 -9.79 15.54 -8.14
C SER A 336 -10.21 16.93 -7.66
N ALA A 337 -11.10 17.02 -6.66
CA ALA A 337 -11.60 18.32 -6.19
C ALA A 337 -10.56 19.12 -5.41
N SER A 338 -9.55 18.46 -4.83
CA SER A 338 -8.46 19.10 -4.09
C SER A 338 -7.09 18.91 -4.76
N ASP A 339 -7.05 18.33 -5.96
CA ASP A 339 -5.83 18.01 -6.71
C ASP A 339 -4.78 17.24 -5.89
N LEU A 340 -5.25 16.33 -5.02
CA LEU A 340 -4.37 15.50 -4.19
C LEU A 340 -4.12 14.16 -4.87
N SER A 341 -2.89 13.67 -4.81
CA SER A 341 -2.53 12.32 -5.23
C SER A 341 -1.50 11.68 -4.29
N PHE A 342 -1.64 10.37 -4.07
CA PHE A 342 -0.76 9.56 -3.24
C PHE A 342 -0.50 8.22 -3.91
N ALA A 343 0.68 7.67 -3.68
CA ALA A 343 1.07 6.33 -4.09
C ALA A 343 1.57 5.57 -2.85
N LEU A 344 1.05 4.36 -2.64
CA LEU A 344 1.44 3.46 -1.56
C LEU A 344 2.02 2.18 -2.16
N PRO A 345 3.33 1.95 -2.07
CA PRO A 345 3.90 0.66 -2.43
C PRO A 345 3.37 -0.41 -1.46
N THR A 346 3.01 -1.57 -1.96
CA THR A 346 2.44 -2.66 -1.15
C THR A 346 3.34 -3.88 -1.24
N VAL A 347 3.11 -4.79 -2.18
CA VAL A 347 3.92 -5.99 -2.36
C VAL A 347 5.00 -5.76 -3.42
N ASP A 348 6.25 -6.06 -3.06
CA ASP A 348 7.35 -6.11 -4.02
C ASP A 348 7.74 -7.55 -4.28
N LYS A 349 7.87 -7.94 -5.55
CA LYS A 349 8.25 -9.30 -5.91
C LYS A 349 9.64 -9.68 -5.41
N SER A 350 10.56 -8.73 -5.36
CA SER A 350 11.92 -8.94 -4.85
C SER A 350 12.01 -8.94 -3.33
N ASP A 351 11.04 -8.32 -2.65
CA ASP A 351 10.91 -8.26 -1.19
C ASP A 351 9.43 -8.33 -0.77
N PRO A 352 8.83 -9.53 -0.74
CA PRO A 352 7.40 -9.70 -0.52
C PRO A 352 7.00 -9.70 0.97
N LEU A 353 7.95 -9.49 1.89
CA LEU A 353 7.69 -9.48 3.32
C LEU A 353 7.08 -8.13 3.75
N MET A 354 5.85 -8.17 4.25
CA MET A 354 5.18 -7.05 4.90
C MET A 354 5.19 -7.21 6.42
N THR A 355 5.43 -6.11 7.13
CA THR A 355 5.59 -6.07 8.59
C THR A 355 4.63 -5.06 9.21
N PHE A 356 3.99 -5.44 10.31
CA PHE A 356 3.03 -4.61 11.04
C PHE A 356 3.28 -4.74 12.54
N THR A 357 2.99 -3.69 13.30
CA THR A 357 2.99 -3.76 14.77
C THR A 357 1.94 -4.76 15.27
N ALA A 358 1.99 -5.13 16.55
CA ALA A 358 0.96 -5.97 17.18
C ALA A 358 -0.48 -5.43 16.96
N ASP A 359 -0.66 -4.11 16.91
CA ASP A 359 -1.94 -3.42 16.68
C ASP A 359 -2.30 -3.25 15.19
N GLY A 360 -1.45 -3.78 14.30
CA GLY A 360 -1.66 -3.80 12.86
C GLY A 360 -1.23 -2.53 12.12
N VAL A 361 -0.45 -1.64 12.73
CA VAL A 361 0.11 -0.46 12.05
C VAL A 361 1.24 -0.91 11.13
N TRP A 362 1.23 -0.46 9.86
CA TRP A 362 2.30 -0.80 8.91
C TRP A 362 3.66 -0.26 9.37
N ILE A 363 4.66 -1.14 9.36
CA ILE A 363 6.07 -0.82 9.57
C ILE A 363 6.75 -0.85 8.20
N ALA A 364 7.32 0.29 7.79
CA ALA A 364 7.96 0.44 6.48
C ALA A 364 9.18 -0.49 6.33
N LYS A 365 9.57 -0.81 5.09
CA LYS A 365 10.58 -1.87 4.82
C LYS A 365 11.96 -1.57 5.42
N ARG A 366 12.28 -0.29 5.59
CA ARG A 366 13.57 0.20 6.10
C ARG A 366 13.52 0.66 7.55
N GLU A 367 12.33 0.63 8.15
CA GLU A 367 12.17 0.92 9.56
C GLU A 367 12.59 -0.31 10.39
N MET A 368 13.29 -0.07 11.49
CA MET A 368 13.69 -1.15 12.39
C MET A 368 12.49 -1.72 13.13
N LEU A 369 12.45 -3.04 13.27
CA LEU A 369 11.41 -3.72 14.02
C LEU A 369 11.63 -3.49 15.52
N LYS A 370 10.58 -3.07 16.23
CA LYS A 370 10.59 -3.04 17.69
C LYS A 370 10.60 -4.48 18.22
N ARG A 371 11.33 -4.74 19.32
CA ARG A 371 11.24 -6.01 20.04
C ARG A 371 9.81 -6.24 20.54
N GLY A 372 9.46 -7.51 20.73
CA GLY A 372 8.11 -7.94 21.09
C GLY A 372 7.39 -8.62 19.93
N SER A 373 6.06 -8.63 20.01
CA SER A 373 5.24 -9.29 19.00
C SER A 373 4.95 -8.37 17.81
N ILE A 374 5.10 -8.91 16.60
CA ILE A 374 4.75 -8.22 15.36
C ILE A 374 3.95 -9.15 14.44
N TRP A 375 3.14 -8.55 13.58
CA TRP A 375 2.46 -9.27 12.50
C TRP A 375 3.31 -9.22 11.24
N VAL A 376 3.43 -10.36 10.58
CA VAL A 376 4.07 -10.48 9.26
C VAL A 376 3.08 -11.06 8.26
N VAL A 377 3.13 -10.58 7.03
CA VAL A 377 2.38 -11.12 5.89
C VAL A 377 3.38 -11.45 4.78
N TYR A 378 3.35 -12.70 4.30
CA TYR A 378 4.31 -13.21 3.33
C TYR A 378 3.71 -14.37 2.50
N PRO A 379 4.30 -14.72 1.33
CA PRO A 379 3.83 -15.86 0.54
C PRO A 379 4.00 -17.19 1.32
N GLU A 380 2.95 -18.02 1.38
CA GLU A 380 2.82 -19.20 2.28
C GLU A 380 3.97 -20.21 2.15
N HIS A 381 4.61 -20.28 0.99
CA HIS A 381 5.70 -21.23 0.70
C HIS A 381 7.11 -20.63 0.90
N SER A 382 7.21 -19.44 1.49
CA SER A 382 8.47 -18.86 1.98
C SER A 382 8.64 -19.19 3.45
N GLU A 383 9.86 -19.44 3.88
CA GLU A 383 10.18 -19.67 5.29
C GLU A 383 10.68 -18.36 5.90
N LEU A 384 10.13 -17.94 7.04
CA LEU A 384 10.67 -16.81 7.77
C LEU A 384 11.84 -17.29 8.63
N VAL A 385 13.00 -16.65 8.48
CA VAL A 385 14.24 -17.04 9.14
C VAL A 385 14.95 -15.85 9.78
N ASP A 386 15.75 -16.15 10.79
CA ASP A 386 16.83 -15.28 11.21
C ASP A 386 17.99 -15.45 10.21
N PRO A 387 18.39 -14.40 9.47
CA PRO A 387 19.45 -14.50 8.47
C PRO A 387 20.84 -14.74 9.07
N ASP A 388 21.05 -14.43 10.36
CA ASP A 388 22.35 -14.52 11.02
C ASP A 388 22.62 -15.95 11.52
N THR A 389 21.61 -16.60 12.11
CA THR A 389 21.68 -18.00 12.56
C THR A 389 21.23 -19.00 11.48
N GLY A 390 20.40 -18.57 10.54
CA GLY A 390 19.74 -19.41 9.54
C GLY A 390 18.57 -20.23 10.08
N GLU A 391 18.19 -20.03 11.34
CA GLU A 391 17.10 -20.74 12.01
C GLU A 391 15.72 -20.17 11.62
N ALA A 392 14.70 -21.02 11.61
CA ALA A 392 13.32 -20.61 11.34
C ALA A 392 12.71 -19.85 12.53
N VAL A 393 12.02 -18.76 12.23
CA VAL A 393 11.31 -17.95 13.22
C VAL A 393 9.96 -18.59 13.54
N SER A 394 9.69 -18.85 14.82
CA SER A 394 8.44 -19.48 15.26
C SER A 394 7.26 -18.51 15.22
N SER A 395 6.12 -18.96 14.70
CA SER A 395 4.85 -18.23 14.70
C SER A 395 3.93 -18.64 15.86
N MET A 396 3.35 -17.68 16.57
CA MET A 396 2.37 -17.88 17.64
C MET A 396 0.95 -18.11 17.09
N VAL A 397 0.57 -17.37 16.05
CA VAL A 397 -0.72 -17.45 15.36
C VAL A 397 -0.48 -17.43 13.87
N THR A 398 -1.22 -18.24 13.10
CA THR A 398 -1.16 -18.26 11.64
C THR A 398 -2.55 -18.09 11.03
N GLY A 399 -2.60 -17.35 9.93
CA GLY A 399 -3.80 -17.00 9.18
C GLY A 399 -3.48 -16.83 7.70
N ALA A 400 -4.44 -16.30 6.96
CA ALA A 400 -4.31 -15.95 5.56
C ALA A 400 -5.15 -14.68 5.30
N PRO A 401 -4.52 -13.57 4.87
CA PRO A 401 -5.26 -12.33 4.68
C PRO A 401 -6.43 -12.51 3.72
N ALA A 402 -7.58 -11.94 4.02
CA ALA A 402 -8.80 -12.20 3.27
C ALA A 402 -8.65 -11.72 1.82
N GLY A 403 -8.70 -12.69 0.90
CA GLY A 403 -8.53 -12.49 -0.53
C GLY A 403 -7.14 -12.76 -1.07
N TRP A 404 -6.15 -12.90 -0.19
CA TRP A 404 -4.76 -13.15 -0.56
C TRP A 404 -4.49 -14.66 -0.59
N ARG A 405 -4.89 -15.32 -1.67
CA ARG A 405 -4.66 -16.77 -1.85
C ARG A 405 -3.17 -17.08 -2.04
N GLY A 406 -2.66 -18.12 -1.39
CA GLY A 406 -1.24 -18.49 -1.39
C GLY A 406 -0.35 -17.59 -0.51
N TRP A 407 -0.96 -16.80 0.37
CA TRP A 407 -0.28 -15.95 1.35
C TRP A 407 -0.65 -16.36 2.77
N SER A 408 0.27 -16.11 3.69
CA SER A 408 0.10 -16.36 5.11
C SER A 408 0.28 -15.06 5.90
N SER A 409 -0.53 -14.91 6.93
CA SER A 409 -0.30 -13.95 8.01
C SER A 409 0.19 -14.71 9.24
N ALA A 410 1.15 -14.15 9.97
CA ALA A 410 1.63 -14.75 11.20
C ALA A 410 1.96 -13.70 12.26
N LEU A 411 1.61 -13.99 13.51
CA LEU A 411 2.11 -13.24 14.67
C LEU A 411 3.39 -13.93 15.15
N ILE A 412 4.49 -13.19 15.17
CA ILE A 412 5.81 -13.69 15.59
C ILE A 412 6.32 -12.87 16.76
N ASP A 413 7.13 -13.50 17.61
CA ASP A 413 7.89 -12.80 18.65
C ASP A 413 9.32 -12.59 18.16
N VAL A 414 9.74 -11.33 18.09
CA VAL A 414 11.11 -10.94 17.68
C VAL A 414 11.94 -10.46 18.87
N SER A 415 11.53 -10.75 20.11
CA SER A 415 12.25 -10.32 21.31
C SER A 415 13.67 -10.89 21.41
N ASP A 416 13.90 -12.13 20.97
CA ASP A 416 15.20 -12.82 21.05
C ASP A 416 15.89 -12.96 19.68
N ILE A 417 15.47 -12.17 18.69
CA ILE A 417 15.93 -12.28 17.29
C ILE A 417 16.54 -10.94 16.88
N ASP A 418 17.67 -10.95 16.17
CA ASP A 418 18.37 -9.73 15.74
C ASP A 418 17.93 -9.23 14.36
N ALA A 419 17.38 -10.11 13.52
CA ALA A 419 16.76 -9.76 12.26
C ALA A 419 15.82 -10.85 11.75
N ILE A 420 14.90 -10.46 10.86
CA ILE A 420 14.10 -11.41 10.11
C ILE A 420 14.28 -11.20 8.60
N GLN A 421 14.20 -12.29 7.84
CA GLN A 421 14.22 -12.29 6.38
C GLN A 421 13.47 -13.52 5.86
N LEU A 422 12.99 -13.47 4.62
CA LEU A 422 12.40 -14.64 3.98
C LEU A 422 13.47 -15.50 3.31
N ARG A 423 13.29 -16.82 3.37
CA ARG A 423 14.05 -17.83 2.65
C ARG A 423 13.13 -18.56 1.68
N ARG A 424 13.54 -18.67 0.42
CA ARG A 424 12.81 -19.40 -0.62
C ARG A 424 13.77 -20.28 -1.40
N ASN A 425 13.45 -21.57 -1.50
CA ASN A 425 14.29 -22.58 -2.17
C ASN A 425 15.75 -22.62 -1.68
N GLY A 426 16.00 -22.25 -0.42
CA GLY A 426 17.33 -22.20 0.19
C GLY A 426 18.02 -20.84 0.12
N ASP A 427 17.56 -19.93 -0.73
CA ASP A 427 18.13 -18.60 -0.90
C ASP A 427 17.36 -17.56 -0.07
N LEU A 428 18.08 -16.60 0.53
CA LEU A 428 17.48 -15.44 1.20
C LEU A 428 16.91 -14.46 0.14
N ILE A 429 15.69 -13.97 0.37
CA ILE A 429 14.98 -13.04 -0.51
C ILE A 429 14.55 -11.80 0.27
N GLY A 430 14.41 -10.66 -0.42
CA GLY A 430 14.06 -9.38 0.18
C GLY A 430 15.18 -8.74 1.00
N HIS A 431 14.91 -7.58 1.61
CA HIS A 431 15.88 -6.95 2.51
C HIS A 431 15.82 -7.57 3.91
N ARG A 432 16.98 -7.64 4.57
CA ARG A 432 17.08 -7.94 6.01
C ARG A 432 16.31 -6.89 6.80
N ARG A 433 15.36 -7.31 7.65
CA ARG A 433 14.65 -6.44 8.59
C ARG A 433 15.32 -6.53 9.96
N PRO A 434 16.20 -5.58 10.33
CA PRO A 434 16.83 -5.61 11.64
C PRO A 434 15.79 -5.39 12.75
N VAL A 435 15.96 -6.10 13.85
CA VAL A 435 15.24 -5.86 15.09
C VAL A 435 16.12 -4.95 15.95
N ARG A 436 15.50 -3.98 16.63
CA ARG A 436 16.20 -3.10 17.57
C ARG A 436 16.94 -3.94 18.62
N ARG A 437 18.21 -3.60 18.85
CA ARG A 437 19.04 -4.23 19.91
C ARG A 437 18.49 -3.90 21.30
N ASP A 438 18.94 -4.63 22.32
CA ASP A 438 18.60 -4.48 23.75
C ASP A 438 18.93 -3.09 24.35
N THR A 439 19.34 -2.12 23.52
CA THR A 439 19.79 -0.79 23.90
C THR A 439 18.79 0.31 23.58
N THR A 440 17.51 0.00 23.31
CA THR A 440 16.46 1.02 23.02
C THR A 440 15.36 1.07 24.09
N PRO A 441 14.74 2.23 24.36
CA PRO A 441 13.73 2.37 25.40
C PRO A 441 12.39 1.77 24.95
N THR A 442 11.66 1.14 25.87
CA THR A 442 10.29 0.62 25.65
C THR A 442 9.27 1.39 26.48
N PHE A 443 7.99 1.29 26.10
CA PHE A 443 6.89 1.99 26.78
C PHE A 443 5.84 0.99 27.28
N ASP A 444 5.48 1.09 28.56
CA ASP A 444 4.34 0.38 29.15
C ASP A 444 3.16 1.34 29.32
N LEU A 445 2.01 1.03 28.71
CA LEU A 445 0.84 1.91 28.64
C LEU A 445 -0.31 1.50 29.59
N GLY A 446 -0.28 0.29 30.15
CA GLY A 446 -1.44 -0.31 30.83
C GLY A 446 -2.62 -0.65 29.88
N GLU A 447 -3.78 -0.99 30.45
CA GLU A 447 -4.99 -1.30 29.68
C GLU A 447 -5.79 -0.04 29.31
N PRO A 448 -6.29 0.09 28.07
CA PRO A 448 -7.12 1.22 27.67
C PRO A 448 -8.51 1.14 28.30
N VAL A 449 -9.15 2.31 28.48
CA VAL A 449 -10.52 2.42 28.99
C VAL A 449 -11.50 1.81 27.98
N THR A 450 -12.16 0.72 28.36
CA THR A 450 -13.07 -0.02 27.48
C THR A 450 -14.21 0.87 26.98
N GLY A 451 -14.42 0.89 25.66
CA GLY A 451 -15.49 1.67 25.05
C GLY A 451 -15.29 3.18 25.11
N CYS A 452 -14.06 3.67 25.31
CA CYS A 452 -13.74 5.10 25.29
C CYS A 452 -12.60 5.39 24.31
N GLN A 453 -12.80 6.39 23.44
CA GLN A 453 -11.82 6.82 22.45
C GLN A 453 -11.74 8.35 22.41
N SER A 454 -10.58 8.88 22.02
CA SER A 454 -10.47 10.30 21.66
C SER A 454 -11.25 10.58 20.36
N LEU A 455 -11.56 11.85 20.09
CA LEU A 455 -12.27 12.22 18.85
C LEU A 455 -11.50 11.86 17.57
N ASP A 456 -10.17 11.78 17.63
CA ASP A 456 -9.32 11.32 16.51
C ASP A 456 -9.14 9.79 16.44
N GLY A 457 -9.86 9.03 17.28
CA GLY A 457 -9.96 7.56 17.24
C GLY A 457 -8.88 6.81 18.02
N ARG A 458 -8.12 7.47 18.90
CA ARG A 458 -7.10 6.81 19.73
C ARG A 458 -7.73 6.15 20.96
N PRO A 459 -7.14 5.05 21.47
CA PRO A 459 -7.47 4.53 22.79
C PRO A 459 -7.18 5.58 23.86
N VAL A 460 -8.05 5.67 24.86
CA VAL A 460 -7.87 6.52 26.04
C VAL A 460 -7.28 5.67 27.16
N TYR A 461 -6.15 6.08 27.71
CA TYR A 461 -5.53 5.43 28.86
C TYR A 461 -5.90 6.18 30.14
N SER A 462 -6.15 5.43 31.22
CA SER A 462 -6.48 5.99 32.54
C SER A 462 -5.27 6.04 33.49
N THR A 463 -4.17 5.38 33.14
CA THR A 463 -2.93 5.33 33.92
C THR A 463 -1.79 5.94 33.12
N ARG A 464 -0.86 6.62 33.81
CA ARG A 464 0.36 7.16 33.19
C ARG A 464 1.20 6.03 32.58
N PRO A 465 1.82 6.26 31.41
CA PRO A 465 2.73 5.29 30.83
C PRO A 465 4.06 5.29 31.58
N MET A 466 4.80 4.19 31.54
CA MET A 466 6.18 4.11 32.04
C MET A 466 7.17 4.02 30.86
N VAL A 467 8.27 4.77 30.94
CA VAL A 467 9.43 4.62 30.05
C VAL A 467 10.41 3.63 30.70
N LEU A 468 10.75 2.58 29.98
CA LEU A 468 11.71 1.56 30.42
C LEU A 468 13.02 1.78 29.67
N LEU A 469 14.06 2.22 30.35
CA LEU A 469 15.40 2.37 29.78
C LEU A 469 16.15 1.02 29.80
N PRO A 470 16.91 0.72 28.74
CA PRO A 470 17.63 -0.54 28.59
C PRO A 470 18.74 -0.71 29.63
N MET A 471 19.06 -1.97 29.96
CA MET A 471 20.20 -2.29 30.81
C MET A 471 21.50 -1.93 30.09
N SER A 472 22.45 -1.29 30.78
CA SER A 472 23.77 -0.98 30.22
C SER A 472 24.88 -1.29 31.22
N ARG A 473 26.00 -1.83 30.73
CA ARG A 473 27.21 -2.08 31.54
C ARG A 473 28.00 -0.79 31.83
N GLU A 474 27.84 0.22 30.98
CA GLU A 474 28.38 1.55 31.18
C GLU A 474 27.21 2.55 31.16
N PRO A 475 27.12 3.51 32.08
CA PRO A 475 26.02 4.46 32.12
C PRO A 475 25.94 5.22 30.80
N ALA A 476 24.82 5.08 30.08
CA ALA A 476 24.52 5.89 28.91
C ALA A 476 23.52 6.97 29.33
N ALA A 477 23.78 8.21 28.93
CA ALA A 477 22.88 9.32 29.19
C ALA A 477 21.68 9.25 28.23
N TRP A 478 20.49 9.35 28.80
CA TRP A 478 19.21 9.36 28.12
C TRP A 478 18.48 10.65 28.44
N ARG A 479 17.90 11.28 27.42
CA ARG A 479 17.09 12.48 27.59
C ARG A 479 15.63 12.18 27.33
N ILE A 480 14.77 12.36 28.33
CA ILE A 480 13.33 12.11 28.25
C ILE A 480 12.61 13.45 28.24
N ARG A 481 11.87 13.71 27.17
CA ARG A 481 11.13 14.94 26.96
C ARG A 481 9.66 14.65 26.72
N THR A 482 8.79 15.30 27.46
CA THR A 482 7.33 15.14 27.33
C THR A 482 6.69 16.47 27.04
N ARG A 483 5.80 16.54 26.05
CA ARG A 483 5.01 17.74 25.74
C ARG A 483 3.60 17.39 25.32
N ARG A 484 2.74 18.40 25.35
CA ARG A 484 1.46 18.34 24.63
C ARG A 484 1.74 18.38 23.13
N LEU A 485 1.00 17.58 22.38
CA LEU A 485 1.22 17.41 20.94
C LEU A 485 0.98 18.70 20.13
N ASP A 486 0.14 19.59 20.63
CA ASP A 486 -0.22 20.89 20.06
C ASP A 486 0.57 22.06 20.65
N SER A 487 1.49 21.79 21.58
CA SER A 487 2.38 22.78 22.19
C SER A 487 3.81 22.62 21.69
N GLU A 488 4.53 23.74 21.61
CA GLU A 488 5.98 23.74 21.38
C GLU A 488 6.77 23.63 22.69
N GLU A 489 6.13 23.93 23.83
CA GLU A 489 6.75 23.88 25.15
C GLU A 489 6.84 22.44 25.70
N TRP A 490 8.02 22.08 26.20
CA TRP A 490 8.25 20.82 26.91
C TRP A 490 7.77 20.94 28.37
N LEU A 491 6.89 20.02 28.77
CA LEU A 491 6.40 19.89 30.14
C LEU A 491 7.46 19.28 31.06
N VAL A 492 8.21 18.31 30.53
CA VAL A 492 9.29 17.59 31.21
C VAL A 492 10.47 17.50 30.25
N ASN A 493 11.69 17.66 30.77
CA ASN A 493 12.93 17.58 30.00
C ASN A 493 14.09 17.14 30.89
N ASP A 494 14.14 15.84 31.15
CA ASP A 494 15.04 15.25 32.15
C ASP A 494 16.14 14.42 31.51
N GLU A 495 17.28 14.37 32.18
CA GLU A 495 18.40 13.49 31.86
C GLU A 495 18.48 12.35 32.88
N TRP A 496 18.60 11.13 32.37
CA TRP A 496 18.63 9.89 33.14
C TRP A 496 19.77 9.02 32.64
N ASP A 497 20.51 8.39 33.55
CA ASP A 497 21.50 7.39 33.19
C ASP A 497 20.87 5.98 33.20
N SER A 498 21.20 5.16 32.20
CA SER A 498 20.92 3.72 32.28
C SER A 498 21.80 3.05 33.32
N ASP A 499 21.28 2.00 33.96
CA ASP A 499 21.97 1.23 35.00
C ASP A 499 22.14 -0.24 34.55
N GLU A 500 22.79 -1.07 35.38
CA GLU A 500 22.92 -2.52 35.15
C GLU A 500 21.57 -3.26 35.22
N VAL A 501 20.48 -2.56 35.57
CA VAL A 501 19.09 -3.04 35.62
C VAL A 501 18.17 -2.11 34.81
N THR A 502 17.02 -2.62 34.36
CA THR A 502 16.03 -1.81 33.64
C THR A 502 15.54 -0.68 34.53
N THR A 503 15.77 0.57 34.11
CA THR A 503 15.32 1.77 34.83
C THR A 503 13.91 2.12 34.37
N TYR A 504 12.98 2.27 35.32
CA TYR A 504 11.60 2.68 35.07
C TYR A 504 11.46 4.16 35.38
N VAL A 505 11.03 4.96 34.40
CA VAL A 505 10.89 6.41 34.52
C VAL A 505 9.43 6.80 34.23
N ASP A 506 8.82 7.58 35.14
CA ASP A 506 7.55 8.26 34.85
C ASP A 506 7.84 9.50 33.99
N PRO A 507 7.41 9.55 32.72
CA PRO A 507 7.64 10.70 31.84
C PRO A 507 6.88 11.97 32.26
N PHE A 508 6.10 11.92 33.34
CA PHE A 508 5.32 13.01 33.93
C PHE A 508 5.70 13.28 35.41
N ASP A 509 6.86 12.81 35.88
CA ASP A 509 7.26 12.88 37.31
C ASP A 509 7.26 14.33 37.86
N GLU A 510 7.67 15.32 37.04
CA GLU A 510 7.64 16.75 37.43
C GLU A 510 6.22 17.36 37.44
N THR A 511 5.20 16.61 37.01
CA THR A 511 3.81 17.08 36.90
C THR A 511 2.89 16.21 37.78
N PRO A 512 2.69 16.55 39.06
CA PRO A 512 1.89 15.73 39.99
C PRO A 512 0.36 15.84 39.75
N GLU A 513 -0.08 16.77 38.91
CA GLU A 513 -1.48 16.98 38.59
C GLU A 513 -1.99 15.93 37.59
N PRO A 514 -3.28 15.54 37.64
CA PRO A 514 -3.87 14.61 36.68
C PRO A 514 -3.76 15.11 35.25
N GLN A 515 -3.17 14.28 34.38
CA GLN A 515 -2.94 14.64 33.00
C GLN A 515 -4.18 14.38 32.13
N LEU A 516 -4.53 15.39 31.32
CA LEU A 516 -5.62 15.33 30.35
C LEU A 516 -5.18 15.91 29.00
N GLY A 517 -5.16 15.08 27.96
CA GLY A 517 -4.88 15.50 26.59
C GLY A 517 -4.10 14.48 25.77
N THR A 518 -3.59 14.93 24.61
CA THR A 518 -2.69 14.14 23.77
C THR A 518 -1.25 14.56 23.99
N PHE A 519 -0.39 13.61 24.32
CA PHE A 519 1.00 13.85 24.68
C PHE A 519 1.95 13.16 23.71
N GLU A 520 3.10 13.79 23.53
CA GLU A 520 4.25 13.24 22.84
C GLU A 520 5.40 13.07 23.84
N ILE A 521 5.93 11.86 23.92
CA ILE A 521 7.09 11.49 24.72
C ILE A 521 8.23 11.15 23.75
N VAL A 522 9.36 11.83 23.89
CA VAL A 522 10.58 11.65 23.09
C VAL A 522 11.69 11.23 24.03
N VAL A 523 12.34 10.11 23.72
CA VAL A 523 13.47 9.55 24.46
C VAL A 523 14.66 9.54 23.51
N THR A 524 15.67 10.35 23.79
CA THR A 524 16.88 10.47 22.97
C THR A 524 18.05 9.79 23.68
N GLY A 525 18.79 8.96 22.96
CA GLY A 525 19.95 8.22 23.47
C GLY A 525 21.10 8.14 22.46
N PRO A 526 22.00 7.14 22.59
CA PRO A 526 23.07 6.87 21.63
C PRO A 526 22.55 6.67 20.19
N LEU A 527 23.44 6.79 19.18
CA LEU A 527 23.09 6.68 17.76
C LEU A 527 22.33 5.36 17.47
N GLY A 528 21.12 5.47 16.91
CA GLY A 528 20.23 4.34 16.65
C GLY A 528 19.35 3.87 17.83
N ALA A 529 19.33 4.59 18.96
CA ALA A 529 18.68 4.13 20.19
C ALA A 529 17.40 4.90 20.59
N ASP A 530 16.92 5.84 19.78
CA ASP A 530 15.83 6.75 20.14
C ASP A 530 14.44 6.08 20.19
N GLY A 531 13.57 6.59 21.08
CA GLY A 531 12.19 6.15 21.26
C GLY A 531 11.19 7.31 21.22
N ARG A 532 10.02 7.09 20.59
CA ARG A 532 8.93 8.07 20.58
C ARG A 532 7.59 7.39 20.79
N LEU A 533 6.73 8.03 21.58
CA LEU A 533 5.38 7.58 21.89
C LEU A 533 4.40 8.77 21.79
N VAL A 534 3.25 8.55 21.17
CA VAL A 534 2.13 9.51 21.17
C VAL A 534 0.88 8.81 21.69
N LEU A 535 0.33 9.30 22.80
CA LEU A 535 -0.83 8.71 23.47
C LEU A 535 -1.85 9.78 23.90
N PHE A 536 -3.09 9.34 24.12
CA PHE A 536 -4.13 10.14 24.77
C PHE A 536 -4.30 9.65 26.21
N LEU A 537 -4.14 10.55 27.18
CA LEU A 537 -4.22 10.26 28.61
C LEU A 537 -5.37 11.05 29.24
N ALA A 538 -6.22 10.35 29.99
CA ALA A 538 -7.23 10.93 30.88
C ALA A 538 -7.10 10.24 32.25
N GLU A 539 -6.15 10.71 33.04
CA GLU A 539 -5.69 10.05 34.27
C GLU A 539 -6.82 9.87 35.30
N GLY A 540 -7.17 8.61 35.61
CA GLY A 540 -8.25 8.26 36.53
C GLY A 540 -9.66 8.16 35.93
N LEU A 541 -9.81 8.19 34.60
CA LEU A 541 -11.11 7.96 33.95
C LEU A 541 -11.50 6.46 33.98
N THR A 542 -12.75 6.17 34.32
CA THR A 542 -13.34 4.83 34.16
C THR A 542 -14.72 4.89 33.54
N VAL A 543 -15.07 3.86 32.76
CA VAL A 543 -16.38 3.72 32.11
C VAL A 543 -16.89 2.30 32.31
N ALA A 544 -18.12 2.17 32.81
CA ALA A 544 -18.81 0.91 33.02
C ALA A 544 -20.14 0.87 32.25
N PHE A 545 -20.52 -0.30 31.73
CA PHE A 545 -21.75 -0.48 30.95
C PHE A 545 -22.72 -1.47 31.61
N ASP A 546 -24.02 -1.17 31.55
CA ASP A 546 -25.08 -2.00 32.12
C ASP A 546 -25.45 -3.18 31.20
N ASN A 547 -24.95 -4.40 31.48
CA ASN A 547 -25.24 -5.63 30.72
C ASN A 547 -24.72 -5.67 29.26
N PRO A 548 -23.41 -5.51 29.00
CA PRO A 548 -22.84 -5.66 27.66
C PRO A 548 -22.85 -7.14 27.18
N PRO A 549 -22.79 -7.40 25.86
CA PRO A 549 -22.82 -6.45 24.74
C PRO A 549 -24.24 -6.10 24.27
N ARG A 550 -24.41 -5.00 23.54
CA ARG A 550 -25.67 -4.67 22.86
C ARG A 550 -25.94 -5.63 21.69
N ILE A 551 -27.20 -5.99 21.47
CA ILE A 551 -27.60 -7.02 20.51
C ILE A 551 -28.42 -6.41 19.36
N PRO A 552 -28.20 -6.82 18.10
CA PRO A 552 -29.10 -6.52 17.00
C PRO A 552 -30.55 -6.94 17.23
N THR A 553 -31.47 -6.01 17.00
CA THR A 553 -32.92 -6.17 17.02
C THR A 553 -33.52 -5.59 15.74
N ALA A 554 -34.81 -5.80 15.50
CA ALA A 554 -35.51 -5.28 14.31
C ALA A 554 -35.47 -3.75 14.17
N HIS A 555 -35.23 -3.01 15.25
CA HIS A 555 -35.17 -1.54 15.22
C HIS A 555 -33.75 -1.01 15.51
N GLY A 556 -32.74 -1.88 15.44
CA GLY A 556 -31.35 -1.57 15.73
C GLY A 556 -30.81 -2.22 16.99
N LEU A 557 -29.90 -1.59 17.73
CA LEU A 557 -29.24 -2.23 18.87
C LEU A 557 -30.08 -2.17 20.15
N SER A 558 -30.01 -3.20 20.99
CA SER A 558 -30.64 -3.20 22.31
C SER A 558 -30.17 -2.00 23.16
N PRO A 559 -31.03 -1.39 23.98
CA PRO A 559 -30.66 -0.23 24.78
C PRO A 559 -29.64 -0.61 25.88
N ILE A 560 -28.76 0.32 26.23
CA ILE A 560 -27.77 0.18 27.31
C ILE A 560 -27.50 1.54 27.97
N ALA A 561 -27.04 1.53 29.22
CA ALA A 561 -26.54 2.74 29.89
C ALA A 561 -25.06 2.57 30.23
N ALA A 562 -24.34 3.70 30.24
CA ALA A 562 -22.96 3.79 30.71
C ALA A 562 -22.89 4.69 31.94
N THR A 563 -22.07 4.30 32.91
CA THR A 563 -21.69 5.12 34.06
C THR A 563 -20.22 5.49 33.92
N ILE A 564 -19.93 6.78 34.05
CA ILE A 564 -18.61 7.35 33.90
C ILE A 564 -18.19 7.89 35.28
N ASP A 565 -17.00 7.50 35.71
CA ASP A 565 -16.41 7.98 36.96
C ASP A 565 -15.02 8.54 36.69
N CYS A 566 -14.64 9.57 37.45
CA CYS A 566 -13.41 10.32 37.29
C CYS A 566 -12.65 10.36 38.63
N GLY A 567 -11.33 10.12 38.57
CA GLY A 567 -10.43 10.33 39.70
C GLY A 567 -10.37 11.79 40.16
N GLU A 568 -9.71 12.02 41.29
CA GLU A 568 -9.52 13.38 41.83
C GLU A 568 -8.86 14.29 40.79
N GLY A 569 -9.41 15.50 40.60
CA GLY A 569 -8.89 16.52 39.68
C GLY A 569 -9.42 16.45 38.25
N LEU A 570 -10.22 15.43 37.90
CA LEU A 570 -11.01 15.41 36.66
C LEU A 570 -12.50 15.62 36.94
N SER A 571 -13.21 16.21 35.99
CA SER A 571 -14.67 16.29 35.98
C SER A 571 -15.22 16.04 34.58
N VAL A 572 -16.41 15.47 34.51
CA VAL A 572 -17.09 15.11 33.25
C VAL A 572 -18.39 15.89 33.10
N SER A 573 -18.75 16.24 31.87
CA SER A 573 -19.99 16.96 31.56
C SER A 573 -21.26 16.16 31.90
N THR A 574 -21.18 14.83 31.92
CA THR A 574 -22.27 13.92 32.28
C THR A 574 -21.69 12.59 32.79
N ASP A 575 -22.16 12.13 33.96
CA ASP A 575 -21.73 10.89 34.63
C ASP A 575 -22.53 9.65 34.18
N ARG A 576 -23.64 9.86 33.46
CA ARG A 576 -24.51 8.77 32.98
C ARG A 576 -25.01 9.02 31.56
N LEU A 577 -24.73 8.07 30.67
CA LEU A 577 -25.18 8.08 29.29
C LEU A 577 -26.22 6.98 29.05
N VAL A 578 -27.22 7.26 28.20
CA VAL A 578 -28.24 6.27 27.80
C VAL A 578 -28.23 6.16 26.28
N PHE A 579 -27.99 4.94 25.80
CA PHE A 579 -27.92 4.59 24.40
C PHE A 579 -29.22 3.89 24.01
N GLY A 580 -30.05 4.59 23.23
CA GLY A 580 -31.29 4.05 22.67
C GLY A 580 -31.02 3.21 21.43
N ALA A 581 -32.10 2.76 20.77
CA ALA A 581 -32.03 1.87 19.63
C ALA A 581 -30.97 2.33 18.64
N THR A 582 -31.06 3.57 18.12
CA THR A 582 -30.28 4.25 17.05
C THR A 582 -28.96 4.94 17.45
N GLY A 583 -28.55 4.94 18.73
CA GLY A 583 -27.33 5.64 19.16
C GLY A 583 -26.17 4.69 19.47
N CYS A 584 -25.11 4.64 18.65
CA CYS A 584 -23.94 3.76 18.85
C CYS A 584 -22.90 4.35 19.79
N ASP A 585 -22.76 5.67 19.78
CA ASP A 585 -21.77 6.42 20.55
C ASP A 585 -22.35 7.75 21.02
N GLN A 586 -21.74 8.34 22.04
CA GLN A 586 -22.08 9.66 22.56
C GLN A 586 -20.80 10.35 23.00
N ALA A 587 -20.68 11.65 22.70
CA ALA A 587 -19.55 12.45 23.12
C ALA A 587 -19.73 12.93 24.57
N ILE A 588 -18.62 12.99 25.30
CA ILE A 588 -18.51 13.62 26.61
C ILE A 588 -17.39 14.64 26.59
N GLU A 589 -17.47 15.63 27.46
CA GLU A 589 -16.38 16.57 27.69
C GLU A 589 -15.79 16.27 29.06
N ILE A 590 -14.47 16.11 29.11
CA ILE A 590 -13.71 15.98 30.35
C ILE A 590 -12.88 17.24 30.53
N THR A 591 -12.80 17.74 31.76
CA THR A 591 -11.94 18.86 32.11
C THR A 591 -11.19 18.60 33.42
N ASN A 592 -9.95 19.07 33.47
CA ASN A 592 -9.13 19.12 34.69
C ASN A 592 -9.09 20.54 35.31
N GLY A 593 -9.97 21.45 34.86
CA GLY A 593 -10.06 22.84 35.30
C GLY A 593 -9.28 23.83 34.43
N SER A 594 -8.10 23.47 33.93
CA SER A 594 -7.33 24.30 32.98
C SER A 594 -7.59 23.92 31.53
N GLU A 595 -7.84 22.63 31.27
CA GLU A 595 -7.92 22.04 29.94
C GLU A 595 -9.25 21.31 29.77
N THR A 596 -9.74 21.23 28.53
CA THR A 596 -10.98 20.51 28.20
C THR A 596 -10.73 19.64 26.97
N ALA A 597 -11.12 18.37 27.05
CA ALA A 597 -11.00 17.43 25.95
C ALA A 597 -12.32 16.70 25.70
N GLY A 598 -12.69 16.57 24.43
CA GLY A 598 -13.82 15.75 24.00
C GLY A 598 -13.40 14.28 23.86
N LEU A 599 -14.23 13.38 24.36
CA LEU A 599 -14.09 11.93 24.21
C LEU A 599 -15.37 11.32 23.65
N LEU A 600 -15.24 10.18 22.97
CA LEU A 600 -16.35 9.39 22.45
C LEU A 600 -16.53 8.12 23.30
N VAL A 601 -17.71 7.94 23.88
CA VAL A 601 -18.09 6.73 24.61
C VAL A 601 -18.95 5.85 23.71
N ARG A 602 -18.49 4.62 23.48
CA ARG A 602 -19.10 3.61 22.61
C ARG A 602 -19.27 2.28 23.37
N PRO A 603 -20.49 1.91 23.77
CA PRO A 603 -20.73 0.62 24.43
C PRO A 603 -20.36 -0.56 23.54
N PRO A 604 -19.86 -1.68 24.08
CA PRO A 604 -19.65 -2.91 23.31
C PRO A 604 -20.97 -3.40 22.69
N TYR A 605 -20.97 -3.73 21.40
CA TYR A 605 -22.11 -4.27 20.67
C TYR A 605 -21.71 -5.45 19.80
N VAL A 606 -22.67 -6.29 19.46
CA VAL A 606 -22.49 -7.45 18.60
C VAL A 606 -22.45 -7.01 17.15
N GLU A 607 -21.45 -7.51 16.43
CA GLU A 607 -21.31 -7.30 14.99
C GLU A 607 -21.40 -8.63 14.25
N ILE A 608 -21.99 -8.58 13.06
CA ILE A 608 -22.24 -9.71 12.17
C ILE A 608 -21.45 -9.46 10.89
N ARG A 609 -20.80 -10.50 10.37
CA ARG A 609 -20.14 -10.45 9.07
C ARG A 609 -20.47 -11.69 8.28
N THR A 610 -20.83 -11.51 7.02
CA THR A 610 -21.03 -12.62 6.09
C THR A 610 -20.36 -12.29 4.77
N GLY A 611 -19.84 -13.30 4.08
CA GLY A 611 -19.09 -13.06 2.86
C GLY A 611 -18.65 -14.35 2.16
N GLN A 612 -18.00 -14.18 1.01
CA GLN A 612 -17.30 -15.26 0.33
C GLN A 612 -15.87 -15.35 0.88
N VAL A 613 -15.37 -16.57 1.09
CA VAL A 613 -14.00 -16.84 1.48
C VAL A 613 -13.07 -16.29 0.40
N GLY A 614 -12.07 -15.52 0.81
CA GLY A 614 -11.18 -14.86 -0.12
C GLY A 614 -11.79 -13.63 -0.80
N LYS A 615 -12.85 -13.04 -0.25
CA LYS A 615 -13.30 -11.69 -0.60
C LYS A 615 -13.42 -10.83 0.65
N PRO A 616 -13.12 -9.53 0.57
CA PRO A 616 -13.41 -8.62 1.67
C PRO A 616 -14.89 -8.64 2.05
N ALA A 617 -15.16 -8.55 3.36
CA ALA A 617 -16.50 -8.46 3.91
C ALA A 617 -16.51 -7.53 5.13
N SER A 618 -17.48 -6.61 5.17
CA SER A 618 -17.61 -5.62 6.25
C SER A 618 -18.44 -6.14 7.41
N TRP A 619 -18.12 -5.68 8.62
CA TRP A 619 -18.96 -5.87 9.81
C TRP A 619 -20.22 -5.03 9.71
N ARG A 620 -21.34 -5.61 10.17
CA ARG A 620 -22.68 -5.06 10.13
C ARG A 620 -23.38 -5.31 11.46
N THR A 621 -24.45 -4.57 11.72
CA THR A 621 -25.34 -4.86 12.85
C THR A 621 -26.60 -5.58 12.40
N ALA A 622 -26.97 -5.57 11.11
CA ALA A 622 -28.02 -6.42 10.58
C ALA A 622 -27.48 -7.70 9.92
N ALA A 623 -28.32 -8.74 9.91
CA ALA A 623 -28.05 -9.98 9.20
C ALA A 623 -28.16 -9.77 7.69
N ASP A 624 -27.21 -10.34 6.94
CA ASP A 624 -27.26 -10.33 5.47
C ASP A 624 -28.38 -11.27 4.94
N VAL A 625 -28.71 -11.16 3.66
CA VAL A 625 -29.73 -12.00 3.00
C VAL A 625 -29.08 -12.77 1.85
N CYS A 626 -29.36 -14.07 1.75
CA CYS A 626 -28.90 -14.88 0.62
C CYS A 626 -29.97 -15.86 0.11
N ALA A 627 -29.83 -16.27 -1.14
CA ALA A 627 -30.64 -17.35 -1.69
C ALA A 627 -30.16 -18.73 -1.20
N PRO A 628 -31.06 -19.74 -1.07
CA PRO A 628 -30.67 -21.08 -0.63
C PRO A 628 -29.55 -21.72 -1.47
N GLN A 629 -29.47 -21.39 -2.76
CA GLN A 629 -28.44 -21.90 -3.68
C GLN A 629 -27.05 -21.28 -3.38
N GLU A 630 -27.01 -20.03 -2.94
CA GLU A 630 -25.77 -19.29 -2.65
C GLU A 630 -25.04 -19.85 -1.43
N LEU A 631 -25.73 -20.52 -0.50
CA LEU A 631 -25.11 -21.21 0.63
C LEU A 631 -24.14 -22.33 0.21
N SER A 632 -24.26 -22.84 -1.03
CA SER A 632 -23.35 -23.86 -1.55
C SER A 632 -22.02 -23.29 -2.07
N GLU A 633 -21.95 -21.97 -2.24
CA GLU A 633 -20.72 -21.25 -2.56
C GLU A 633 -19.74 -21.30 -1.37
N ASP A 634 -18.49 -20.89 -1.60
CA ASP A 634 -17.49 -20.81 -0.53
C ASP A 634 -17.75 -19.59 0.35
N ARG A 635 -18.77 -19.66 1.21
CA ARG A 635 -19.26 -18.55 2.03
C ARG A 635 -19.16 -18.85 3.53
N PHE A 636 -19.01 -17.80 4.32
CA PHE A 636 -18.95 -17.86 5.79
C PHE A 636 -19.94 -16.90 6.44
N VAL A 637 -20.28 -17.20 7.70
CA VAL A 637 -20.95 -16.30 8.65
C VAL A 637 -20.05 -16.16 9.87
N ALA A 638 -19.93 -14.94 10.39
CA ALA A 638 -19.12 -14.62 11.55
C ALA A 638 -19.85 -13.64 12.46
N ILE A 639 -19.55 -13.71 13.76
CA ILE A 639 -20.09 -12.83 14.79
C ILE A 639 -18.93 -12.38 15.70
N ARG A 640 -18.84 -11.07 15.96
CA ARG A 640 -17.96 -10.48 16.97
C ARG A 640 -18.80 -10.15 18.19
N ALA A 641 -18.46 -10.73 19.32
CA ALA A 641 -19.21 -10.54 20.55
C ALA A 641 -18.29 -10.55 21.78
N HIS A 642 -17.96 -9.36 22.27
CA HIS A 642 -17.17 -9.17 23.48
C HIS A 642 -17.94 -9.60 24.74
N GLY A 643 -17.23 -10.18 25.72
CA GLY A 643 -17.84 -10.60 27.00
C GLY A 643 -18.72 -11.85 26.90
N VAL A 644 -18.47 -12.71 25.91
CA VAL A 644 -19.18 -13.98 25.71
C VAL A 644 -18.24 -15.16 26.02
N VAL A 645 -18.74 -16.16 26.76
CA VAL A 645 -17.97 -17.36 27.16
C VAL A 645 -18.09 -18.52 26.17
N ALA A 646 -19.18 -18.60 25.40
CA ALA A 646 -19.39 -19.63 24.38
C ALA A 646 -20.35 -19.18 23.28
N THR A 647 -20.16 -19.72 22.06
CA THR A 647 -20.97 -19.42 20.88
C THR A 647 -21.24 -20.70 20.08
N GLN A 648 -22.45 -20.87 19.56
CA GLN A 648 -22.81 -21.91 18.57
C GLN A 648 -23.70 -21.35 17.47
N PHE A 649 -23.72 -21.98 16.29
CA PHE A 649 -24.56 -21.54 15.15
C PHE A 649 -25.66 -22.55 14.84
N ALA A 650 -26.86 -22.08 14.54
CA ALA A 650 -28.02 -22.94 14.28
C ALA A 650 -28.88 -22.41 13.13
N PHE A 651 -29.49 -23.31 12.34
CA PHE A 651 -30.50 -22.93 11.34
C PHE A 651 -31.90 -23.11 11.90
N ILE A 652 -32.67 -22.02 11.90
CA ILE A 652 -34.05 -21.95 12.37
C ILE A 652 -34.98 -21.79 11.16
N ASN A 653 -35.95 -22.70 11.03
CA ASN A 653 -36.95 -22.66 9.97
C ASN A 653 -38.08 -21.63 10.28
N PRO A 654 -39.02 -21.35 9.35
CA PRO A 654 -40.11 -20.40 9.59
C PRO A 654 -41.08 -20.81 10.71
N ALA A 655 -41.12 -22.09 11.08
CA ALA A 655 -41.91 -22.59 12.21
C ALA A 655 -41.21 -22.37 13.57
N GLY A 656 -39.98 -21.84 13.58
CA GLY A 656 -39.19 -21.62 14.78
C GLY A 656 -38.41 -22.86 15.25
N GLU A 657 -38.39 -23.94 14.47
CA GLU A 657 -37.68 -25.17 14.82
C GLU A 657 -36.21 -25.09 14.39
N GLN A 658 -35.32 -25.50 15.30
CA GLN A 658 -33.90 -25.65 15.06
C GLN A 658 -33.65 -26.97 14.32
N THR A 659 -33.26 -26.87 13.04
CA THR A 659 -33.14 -28.05 12.15
C THR A 659 -31.69 -28.50 11.93
N HIS A 660 -30.70 -27.62 12.17
CA HIS A 660 -29.27 -27.94 12.12
C HIS A 660 -28.50 -27.10 13.14
N THR A 661 -27.38 -27.60 13.68
CA THR A 661 -26.58 -26.92 14.71
C THR A 661 -25.11 -27.28 14.62
N GLU A 662 -24.25 -26.27 14.69
CA GLU A 662 -22.80 -26.35 14.75
C GLU A 662 -22.31 -25.81 16.10
N VAL A 663 -21.73 -26.69 16.91
CA VAL A 663 -21.41 -26.43 18.34
C VAL A 663 -19.95 -26.06 18.60
N ARG A 664 -19.11 -26.03 17.56
CA ARG A 664 -17.67 -25.70 17.64
C ARG A 664 -17.24 -24.78 16.49
N PRO A 665 -17.74 -23.52 16.48
CA PRO A 665 -17.30 -22.56 15.48
C PRO A 665 -15.80 -22.27 15.59
N ARG A 666 -15.20 -21.84 14.48
CA ARG A 666 -13.81 -21.38 14.45
C ARG A 666 -13.70 -20.08 15.25
N ARG A 667 -12.84 -20.06 16.27
CA ARG A 667 -12.52 -18.85 17.04
C ARG A 667 -11.32 -18.12 16.44
N LYS A 668 -11.42 -16.81 16.28
CA LYS A 668 -10.35 -15.89 15.83
C LYS A 668 -10.01 -14.88 16.95
N ALA A 669 -9.00 -14.03 16.74
CA ALA A 669 -8.69 -12.91 17.64
C ALA A 669 -9.88 -11.94 17.76
N GLY A 670 -9.90 -11.12 18.82
CA GLY A 670 -10.93 -10.08 19.00
C GLY A 670 -12.35 -10.59 19.28
N ASP A 671 -12.50 -11.76 19.90
CA ASP A 671 -13.80 -12.40 20.19
C ASP A 671 -14.70 -12.63 18.96
N VAL A 672 -14.06 -13.01 17.84
CA VAL A 672 -14.74 -13.38 16.59
C VAL A 672 -14.95 -14.88 16.50
N TYR A 673 -16.19 -15.28 16.21
CA TYR A 673 -16.60 -16.67 15.97
C TYR A 673 -17.14 -16.83 14.55
N GLU A 674 -16.65 -17.82 13.80
CA GLU A 674 -16.94 -18.00 12.38
C GLU A 674 -17.35 -19.43 12.03
N GLU A 675 -18.25 -19.58 11.07
CA GLU A 675 -18.72 -20.88 10.57
C GLU A 675 -18.98 -20.85 9.05
N SER A 676 -18.83 -22.01 8.38
CA SER A 676 -19.12 -22.13 6.95
C SER A 676 -20.62 -22.26 6.67
N THR A 677 -21.14 -21.46 5.74
CA THR A 677 -22.54 -21.53 5.32
C THR A 677 -22.90 -22.86 4.66
N ARG A 678 -21.91 -23.57 4.07
CA ARG A 678 -22.10 -24.88 3.43
C ARG A 678 -22.66 -25.93 4.39
N ARG A 679 -22.40 -25.79 5.69
CA ARG A 679 -22.93 -26.66 6.75
C ARG A 679 -24.46 -26.62 6.83
N PHE A 680 -25.08 -25.54 6.37
CA PHE A 680 -26.53 -25.29 6.49
C PHE A 680 -27.30 -25.50 5.17
N VAL A 681 -26.64 -25.89 4.08
CA VAL A 681 -27.23 -25.99 2.72
C VAL A 681 -28.42 -26.95 2.67
N ASP A 682 -28.29 -28.13 3.26
CA ASP A 682 -29.34 -29.15 3.18
C ASP A 682 -30.58 -28.73 3.98
N ALA A 683 -30.37 -28.14 5.17
CA ALA A 683 -31.44 -27.56 5.98
C ALA A 683 -32.16 -26.44 5.22
N ALA A 684 -31.41 -25.50 4.64
CA ALA A 684 -31.93 -24.38 3.86
C ALA A 684 -32.70 -24.81 2.60
N ARG A 685 -32.18 -25.79 1.84
CA ARG A 685 -32.87 -26.34 0.64
C ARG A 685 -34.19 -26.99 1.00
N SER A 686 -34.25 -27.68 2.14
CA SER A 686 -35.48 -28.34 2.61
C SER A 686 -36.54 -27.32 3.06
N ALA A 687 -36.14 -26.25 3.74
CA ALA A 687 -37.06 -25.24 4.28
C ALA A 687 -37.42 -24.15 3.26
N THR A 688 -36.60 -23.94 2.21
CA THR A 688 -36.69 -22.87 1.20
C THR A 688 -36.53 -21.45 1.76
N THR A 689 -36.97 -21.19 2.99
CA THR A 689 -36.75 -19.97 3.75
C THR A 689 -36.33 -20.30 5.19
N GLY A 690 -35.61 -19.39 5.87
CA GLY A 690 -35.18 -19.57 7.25
C GLY A 690 -34.10 -18.57 7.65
N ARG A 691 -33.43 -18.82 8.77
CA ARG A 691 -32.33 -17.98 9.25
C ARG A 691 -31.25 -18.79 9.96
N ILE A 692 -30.00 -18.35 9.82
CA ILE A 692 -28.87 -18.80 10.64
C ILE A 692 -28.77 -17.86 11.84
N VAL A 693 -28.69 -18.42 13.05
CA VAL A 693 -28.63 -17.72 14.32
C VAL A 693 -27.37 -18.14 15.07
N ALA A 694 -26.64 -17.17 15.63
CA ALA A 694 -25.60 -17.40 16.62
C ALA A 694 -26.19 -17.32 18.03
N GLN A 695 -26.02 -18.38 18.81
CA GLN A 695 -26.48 -18.48 20.20
C GLN A 695 -25.28 -18.21 21.11
N LEU A 696 -25.29 -17.06 21.78
CA LEU A 696 -24.23 -16.52 22.62
C LEU A 696 -24.51 -16.80 24.10
N VAL A 697 -23.51 -17.22 24.86
CA VAL A 697 -23.59 -17.36 26.33
C VAL A 697 -22.72 -16.29 26.98
N THR A 698 -23.32 -15.36 27.73
CA THR A 698 -22.60 -14.27 28.42
C THR A 698 -21.90 -14.74 29.69
N VAL A 699 -20.97 -13.93 30.23
CA VAL A 699 -20.22 -14.24 31.49
C VAL A 699 -21.14 -14.56 32.67
N ASP A 700 -22.33 -13.95 32.72
CA ASP A 700 -23.33 -14.19 33.77
C ASP A 700 -24.32 -15.33 33.44
N GLY A 701 -24.08 -16.08 32.37
CA GLY A 701 -24.79 -17.31 32.02
C GLY A 701 -26.10 -17.13 31.24
N ARG A 702 -26.43 -15.93 30.74
CA ARG A 702 -27.59 -15.71 29.86
C ARG A 702 -27.31 -16.23 28.45
N THR A 703 -28.32 -16.79 27.80
CA THR A 703 -28.26 -17.19 26.38
C THR A 703 -29.00 -16.19 25.51
N ILE A 704 -28.35 -15.73 24.45
CA ILE A 704 -28.84 -14.71 23.53
C ILE A 704 -28.78 -15.25 22.10
N ASP A 705 -29.90 -15.14 21.37
CA ASP A 705 -29.99 -15.53 19.97
C ASP A 705 -29.83 -14.30 19.07
N VAL A 706 -28.80 -14.31 18.22
CA VAL A 706 -28.53 -13.24 17.24
C VAL A 706 -28.66 -13.80 15.84
N THR A 707 -29.57 -13.26 15.02
CA THR A 707 -29.66 -13.67 13.62
C THR A 707 -28.43 -13.16 12.86
N VAL A 708 -27.69 -14.05 12.18
CA VAL A 708 -26.48 -13.69 11.43
C VAL A 708 -26.67 -13.73 9.92
N LEU A 709 -27.64 -14.51 9.41
CA LEU A 709 -27.95 -14.60 7.99
C LEU A 709 -29.41 -15.00 7.77
N ALA A 710 -30.15 -14.27 6.95
CA ALA A 710 -31.48 -14.63 6.48
C ALA A 710 -31.39 -15.39 5.14
N VAL A 711 -32.14 -16.48 5.00
CA VAL A 711 -32.14 -17.32 3.81
C VAL A 711 -33.51 -17.26 3.14
N ARG A 712 -33.60 -16.74 1.91
CA ARG A 712 -34.85 -16.58 1.15
C ARG A 712 -34.64 -16.29 -0.35
N PRO A 713 -35.66 -16.43 -1.22
CA PRO A 713 -35.56 -16.07 -2.63
C PRO A 713 -35.19 -14.59 -2.88
N PRO A 714 -34.49 -14.26 -3.99
CA PRO A 714 -33.90 -12.94 -4.22
C PRO A 714 -34.87 -11.82 -4.65
N ARG A 715 -36.15 -12.13 -4.96
CA ARG A 715 -37.12 -11.13 -5.43
C ARG A 715 -37.96 -10.57 -4.28
N LEU A 716 -37.83 -9.27 -4.01
CA LEU A 716 -38.59 -8.55 -2.97
C LEU A 716 -39.85 -7.84 -3.50
N CYS A 717 -39.97 -7.64 -4.82
CA CYS A 717 -41.15 -7.10 -5.48
C CYS A 717 -41.32 -7.68 -6.90
N SER A 718 -42.48 -7.42 -7.52
CA SER A 718 -42.86 -7.94 -8.83
C SER A 718 -42.89 -6.90 -9.95
N GLY A 719 -42.92 -5.60 -9.62
CA GLY A 719 -42.94 -4.50 -10.58
C GLY A 719 -42.93 -3.13 -9.87
N ALA A 720 -42.75 -2.05 -10.62
CA ALA A 720 -42.83 -0.68 -10.13
C ALA A 720 -43.24 0.30 -11.25
N ASP A 721 -44.01 1.33 -10.92
CA ASP A 721 -44.48 2.38 -11.84
C ASP A 721 -44.37 3.78 -11.21
N ILE A 722 -44.33 4.83 -12.02
CA ILE A 722 -44.39 6.22 -11.55
C ILE A 722 -45.84 6.71 -11.54
N SER A 723 -46.30 7.21 -10.40
CA SER A 723 -47.60 7.87 -10.22
C SER A 723 -47.44 9.17 -9.43
N THR A 724 -48.03 10.27 -9.90
CA THR A 724 -48.04 11.57 -9.20
C THR A 724 -46.65 12.07 -8.74
N GLY A 725 -45.59 11.73 -9.48
CA GLY A 725 -44.21 12.12 -9.15
C GLY A 725 -43.50 11.24 -8.10
N GLY A 726 -44.10 10.12 -7.68
CA GLY A 726 -43.48 9.12 -6.81
C GLY A 726 -43.50 7.72 -7.43
N LEU A 727 -42.74 6.80 -6.85
CA LEU A 727 -42.69 5.38 -7.24
C LEU A 727 -43.73 4.58 -6.45
N VAL A 728 -44.43 3.67 -7.15
CA VAL A 728 -45.37 2.69 -6.58
C VAL A 728 -44.90 1.29 -6.93
N PHE A 729 -44.64 0.46 -5.93
CA PHE A 729 -44.12 -0.90 -6.09
C PHE A 729 -45.24 -1.94 -5.96
N HIS A 730 -45.21 -2.97 -6.82
CA HIS A 730 -46.23 -4.03 -6.87
C HIS A 730 -45.70 -5.34 -6.32
N GLY A 731 -46.53 -6.05 -5.54
CA GLY A 731 -46.20 -7.39 -5.01
C GLY A 731 -44.98 -7.39 -4.09
N LEU A 732 -44.85 -6.35 -3.27
CA LEU A 732 -43.82 -6.25 -2.23
C LEU A 732 -43.96 -7.37 -1.20
N LEU A 733 -42.84 -7.96 -0.80
CA LEU A 733 -42.79 -8.90 0.31
C LEU A 733 -43.02 -8.16 1.64
N THR A 734 -43.72 -8.78 2.59
CA THR A 734 -43.90 -8.21 3.94
C THR A 734 -42.61 -8.36 4.75
N VAL A 735 -41.75 -7.35 4.69
CA VAL A 735 -40.46 -7.26 5.41
C VAL A 735 -40.33 -5.82 5.91
N ASP A 736 -39.82 -5.65 7.11
CA ASP A 736 -39.50 -4.32 7.65
C ASP A 736 -38.24 -3.73 6.97
N ASP A 737 -38.09 -2.41 7.03
CA ASP A 737 -36.92 -1.65 6.55
C ASP A 737 -36.60 -1.83 5.05
N LEU A 738 -37.62 -1.83 4.19
CA LEU A 738 -37.42 -1.86 2.74
C LEU A 738 -37.00 -0.49 2.20
N ALA A 739 -35.98 -0.49 1.35
CA ALA A 739 -35.55 0.66 0.55
C ALA A 739 -35.39 0.25 -0.92
N ALA A 740 -35.29 1.23 -1.82
CA ALA A 740 -35.01 0.99 -3.23
C ALA A 740 -33.78 1.78 -3.68
N GLN A 741 -32.94 1.14 -4.46
CA GLN A 741 -31.88 1.80 -5.21
C GLN A 741 -32.40 2.17 -6.59
N ILE A 742 -32.14 3.41 -7.02
CA ILE A 742 -32.56 3.93 -8.32
C ILE A 742 -31.32 4.29 -9.15
N TRP A 743 -31.22 3.72 -10.35
CA TRP A 743 -30.25 4.11 -11.38
C TRP A 743 -30.94 4.87 -12.51
N CYS A 744 -30.23 5.87 -13.06
CA CYS A 744 -30.70 6.63 -14.21
C CYS A 744 -30.10 6.09 -15.50
N SER A 745 -30.94 5.57 -16.40
CA SER A 745 -30.47 4.97 -17.66
C SER A 745 -29.86 5.99 -18.63
N THR A 746 -30.29 7.26 -18.54
CA THR A 746 -29.77 8.35 -19.38
C THR A 746 -28.51 8.99 -18.79
N ALA A 747 -28.17 8.70 -17.53
CA ALA A 747 -26.90 9.12 -16.93
C ALA A 747 -26.25 8.02 -16.07
N PRO A 748 -25.76 6.91 -16.67
CA PRO A 748 -25.19 5.76 -15.94
C PRO A 748 -23.95 6.05 -15.09
N TRP A 749 -23.30 7.19 -15.30
CA TRP A 749 -22.15 7.65 -14.52
C TRP A 749 -22.55 8.31 -13.19
N VAL A 750 -23.83 8.63 -13.01
CA VAL A 750 -24.35 9.19 -11.76
C VAL A 750 -24.55 8.05 -10.77
N PRO A 751 -24.05 8.16 -9.52
CA PRO A 751 -24.27 7.14 -8.50
C PRO A 751 -25.76 6.86 -8.27
N PRO A 752 -26.12 5.60 -7.96
CA PRO A 752 -27.49 5.26 -7.61
C PRO A 752 -27.99 6.01 -6.38
N ARG A 753 -29.31 6.20 -6.30
CA ARG A 753 -29.96 6.83 -5.15
C ARG A 753 -30.76 5.82 -4.35
N ALA A 754 -30.43 5.72 -3.07
CA ALA A 754 -31.24 5.03 -2.07
C ALA A 754 -32.45 5.91 -1.71
N ILE A 755 -33.63 5.31 -1.72
CA ILE A 755 -34.89 5.91 -1.26
C ILE A 755 -35.60 4.95 -0.31
N SER A 756 -35.99 5.43 0.86
CA SER A 756 -36.74 4.61 1.82
C SER A 756 -38.19 4.42 1.33
N LEU A 757 -38.75 3.22 1.53
CA LEU A 757 -40.16 2.95 1.18
C LEU A 757 -41.06 3.22 2.40
N SER A 758 -42.21 3.82 2.13
CA SER A 758 -43.33 3.92 3.07
C SER A 758 -44.47 3.08 2.51
N GLU A 759 -44.67 1.90 3.11
CA GLU A 759 -45.56 0.85 2.60
C GLU A 759 -45.18 0.40 1.18
N ASP A 760 -45.96 0.80 0.16
CA ASP A 760 -45.77 0.46 -1.24
C ASP A 760 -45.24 1.64 -2.09
N ARG A 761 -44.92 2.77 -1.45
CA ARG A 761 -44.60 4.04 -2.11
C ARG A 761 -43.25 4.60 -1.69
N ALA A 762 -42.63 5.33 -2.61
CA ALA A 762 -41.46 6.16 -2.31
C ALA A 762 -41.48 7.48 -3.07
N GLU A 763 -40.96 8.54 -2.46
CA GLU A 763 -40.81 9.84 -3.11
C GLU A 763 -39.62 9.83 -4.07
N LEU A 764 -39.84 10.25 -5.32
CA LEU A 764 -38.76 10.33 -6.31
C LEU A 764 -38.05 11.69 -6.18
N PRO A 765 -36.71 11.73 -6.07
CA PRO A 765 -35.96 12.98 -6.05
C PRO A 765 -36.25 13.86 -7.27
N LYS A 766 -36.33 15.19 -7.08
CA LYS A 766 -36.78 16.16 -8.09
C LYS A 766 -35.99 16.12 -9.40
N ASP A 767 -34.70 15.82 -9.33
CA ASP A 767 -33.79 15.73 -10.46
C ASP A 767 -33.86 14.39 -11.21
N LEU A 768 -34.51 13.38 -10.62
CA LEU A 768 -34.86 12.12 -11.30
C LEU A 768 -36.26 12.15 -11.93
N VAL A 769 -37.07 13.17 -11.63
CA VAL A 769 -38.38 13.38 -12.28
C VAL A 769 -38.15 13.86 -13.71
N GLY A 770 -38.67 13.10 -14.69
CA GLY A 770 -38.46 13.42 -16.10
C GLY A 770 -37.02 13.18 -16.59
N ALA A 771 -36.25 12.36 -15.87
CA ALA A 771 -34.87 12.03 -16.22
C ALA A 771 -34.75 10.88 -17.25
N GLY A 772 -35.85 10.47 -17.89
CA GLY A 772 -35.88 9.29 -18.74
C GLY A 772 -35.94 7.97 -17.94
N PRO A 773 -35.88 6.80 -18.62
CA PRO A 773 -36.08 5.51 -17.98
C PRO A 773 -35.17 5.28 -16.77
N LEU A 774 -35.74 4.76 -15.68
CA LEU A 774 -35.04 4.41 -14.44
C LEU A 774 -34.98 2.90 -14.28
N LEU A 775 -33.97 2.42 -13.55
CA LEU A 775 -33.90 1.05 -13.05
C LEU A 775 -34.02 1.10 -11.53
N CYS A 776 -34.84 0.25 -10.96
CA CYS A 776 -35.11 0.21 -9.51
C CYS A 776 -34.89 -1.20 -8.97
N GLU A 777 -34.15 -1.33 -7.88
CA GLU A 777 -33.97 -2.61 -7.17
C GLU A 777 -34.28 -2.42 -5.69
N VAL A 778 -35.22 -3.23 -5.17
CA VAL A 778 -35.63 -3.19 -3.76
C VAL A 778 -34.66 -4.03 -2.94
N PHE A 779 -34.22 -3.51 -1.80
CA PHE A 779 -33.32 -4.15 -0.85
C PHE A 779 -33.78 -3.87 0.59
N VAL A 780 -33.17 -4.53 1.57
CA VAL A 780 -33.38 -4.23 3.00
C VAL A 780 -32.30 -3.25 3.44
N GLU A 781 -32.72 -2.09 3.92
CA GLU A 781 -31.84 -1.05 4.46
C GLU A 781 -31.38 -1.43 5.87
N ASP A 782 -30.09 -1.25 6.16
CA ASP A 782 -29.55 -1.34 7.53
C ASP A 782 -29.45 0.09 8.09
N PRO A 783 -30.16 0.43 9.19
CA PRO A 783 -30.13 1.77 9.78
C PRO A 783 -28.75 2.23 10.30
N TRP A 784 -27.76 1.33 10.35
CA TRP A 784 -26.49 1.53 11.06
C TRP A 784 -25.27 1.51 10.18
N VAL A 785 -25.34 0.73 9.12
CA VAL A 785 -24.31 0.65 8.11
C VAL A 785 -24.97 1.08 6.82
N ALA A 786 -24.57 2.22 6.29
CA ALA A 786 -25.03 2.59 4.96
C ALA A 786 -24.60 1.48 4.00
N VAL A 787 -25.60 0.79 3.46
CA VAL A 787 -25.38 -0.19 2.42
C VAL A 787 -24.81 0.56 1.24
N GLU A 788 -23.54 0.32 0.92
CA GLU A 788 -22.93 0.91 -0.27
C GLU A 788 -23.73 0.39 -1.48
N PRO A 789 -24.35 1.29 -2.25
CA PRO A 789 -25.25 0.86 -3.29
C PRO A 789 -24.44 0.18 -4.40
N PRO A 790 -24.92 -0.94 -4.96
CA PRO A 790 -24.20 -1.58 -6.04
C PRO A 790 -24.10 -0.61 -7.22
N ARG A 791 -22.93 -0.55 -7.83
CA ARG A 791 -22.70 0.38 -8.93
C ARG A 791 -23.64 0.12 -10.09
N TRP A 792 -23.77 -1.16 -10.47
CA TRP A 792 -24.65 -1.60 -11.53
C TRP A 792 -25.89 -2.26 -10.93
N PRO A 793 -27.06 -2.09 -11.56
CA PRO A 793 -28.28 -2.76 -11.14
C PRO A 793 -28.12 -4.27 -11.26
N GLY A 794 -28.68 -5.01 -10.30
CA GLY A 794 -28.70 -6.46 -10.32
C GLY A 794 -29.61 -7.03 -11.43
N PRO A 795 -29.55 -8.35 -11.69
CA PRO A 795 -30.36 -9.00 -12.73
C PRO A 795 -31.88 -8.95 -12.44
N ASN A 796 -32.27 -8.61 -11.22
CA ASN A 796 -33.67 -8.47 -10.81
C ASN A 796 -34.15 -7.00 -10.82
N ALA A 797 -33.32 -6.04 -11.25
CA ALA A 797 -33.72 -4.64 -11.33
C ALA A 797 -34.89 -4.44 -12.29
N ILE A 798 -35.86 -3.64 -11.86
CA ILE A 798 -37.10 -3.38 -12.58
C ILE A 798 -36.96 -2.07 -13.36
N ARG A 799 -37.34 -2.11 -14.64
CA ARG A 799 -37.38 -0.92 -15.48
C ARG A 799 -38.66 -0.13 -15.25
N VAL A 800 -38.48 1.15 -14.92
CA VAL A 800 -39.57 2.12 -14.73
C VAL A 800 -39.46 3.19 -15.82
N ASN A 801 -40.46 3.24 -16.71
CA ASN A 801 -40.42 4.12 -17.87
C ASN A 801 -40.99 5.51 -17.54
N GLN A 802 -40.28 6.56 -17.93
CA GLN A 802 -40.72 7.96 -17.92
C GLN A 802 -40.06 8.73 -19.08
N PRO A 803 -40.64 9.87 -19.51
CA PRO A 803 -40.03 10.71 -20.56
C PRO A 803 -38.82 11.51 -20.06
N GLY A 804 -38.07 12.09 -21.00
CA GLY A 804 -36.99 13.06 -20.75
C GLY A 804 -35.60 12.45 -20.56
N TRP A 805 -34.70 13.22 -19.97
CA TRP A 805 -33.28 12.89 -19.77
C TRP A 805 -32.73 13.59 -18.53
N PHE A 806 -31.69 13.04 -17.92
CA PHE A 806 -31.07 13.64 -16.74
C PHE A 806 -30.35 14.96 -17.08
N SER A 807 -30.61 16.02 -16.32
CA SER A 807 -30.08 17.38 -16.56
C SER A 807 -29.24 17.94 -15.39
N GLY A 808 -28.85 17.11 -14.42
CA GLY A 808 -28.13 17.55 -13.22
C GLY A 808 -26.62 17.71 -13.38
N GLY A 809 -26.06 17.57 -14.60
CA GLY A 809 -24.62 17.62 -14.87
C GLY A 809 -24.17 18.88 -15.62
N GLY A 810 -22.88 18.93 -15.99
CA GLY A 810 -22.35 19.96 -16.89
C GLY A 810 -22.98 19.93 -18.28
N ASP A 811 -22.69 20.93 -19.12
CA ASP A 811 -23.28 21.06 -20.47
C ASP A 811 -23.00 19.82 -21.34
N ALA A 812 -21.77 19.29 -21.30
CA ALA A 812 -21.38 18.10 -22.05
C ALA A 812 -22.11 16.83 -21.57
N SER A 813 -22.15 16.57 -20.25
CA SER A 813 -22.83 15.40 -19.69
C SER A 813 -24.36 15.47 -19.88
N THR A 814 -24.94 16.67 -19.88
CA THR A 814 -26.37 16.88 -20.20
C THR A 814 -26.66 16.60 -21.68
N LYS A 815 -25.78 17.03 -22.60
CA LYS A 815 -25.88 16.68 -24.03
C LYS A 815 -25.75 15.17 -24.26
N LEU A 816 -24.82 14.51 -23.57
CA LEU A 816 -24.68 13.05 -23.63
C LEU A 816 -25.95 12.35 -23.13
N SER A 817 -26.49 12.78 -21.99
CA SER A 817 -27.72 12.24 -21.41
C SER A 817 -28.91 12.36 -22.36
N ARG A 818 -29.08 13.53 -22.98
CA ARG A 818 -30.09 13.76 -24.01
C ARG A 818 -29.92 12.81 -25.20
N PHE A 819 -28.68 12.64 -25.67
CA PHE A 819 -28.35 11.73 -26.77
C PHE A 819 -28.67 10.25 -26.42
N LEU A 820 -28.38 9.83 -25.19
CA LEU A 820 -28.72 8.48 -24.69
C LEU A 820 -30.22 8.25 -24.60
N ALA A 821 -31.02 9.29 -24.31
CA ALA A 821 -32.47 9.24 -24.38
C ALA A 821 -33.01 9.14 -25.83
N GLY A 822 -32.13 9.21 -26.84
CA GLY A 822 -32.49 9.21 -28.26
C GLY A 822 -32.85 10.60 -28.80
N GLU A 823 -32.54 11.67 -28.04
CA GLU A 823 -32.85 13.05 -28.40
C GLU A 823 -31.58 13.88 -28.63
N GLY A 824 -31.58 14.75 -29.65
CA GLY A 824 -30.44 15.64 -29.90
C GLY A 824 -29.20 14.94 -30.47
N SER A 825 -28.10 15.69 -30.53
CA SER A 825 -26.81 15.23 -31.07
C SER A 825 -25.82 14.89 -29.95
N PRO A 826 -24.85 13.99 -30.19
CA PRO A 826 -23.80 13.71 -29.21
C PRO A 826 -22.93 14.95 -28.96
N PRO A 827 -22.30 15.09 -27.78
CA PRO A 827 -21.40 16.21 -27.49
C PRO A 827 -20.15 16.16 -28.38
N GLU A 828 -19.48 17.31 -28.60
CA GLU A 828 -18.27 17.35 -29.43
C GLU A 828 -17.07 16.63 -28.75
N SER A 829 -17.04 16.64 -27.42
CA SER A 829 -15.96 16.08 -26.59
C SER A 829 -16.13 14.60 -26.23
N VAL A 830 -16.85 13.79 -27.03
CA VAL A 830 -17.10 12.36 -26.69
C VAL A 830 -15.82 11.62 -26.34
N SER A 831 -14.74 11.84 -27.08
CA SER A 831 -13.48 11.10 -26.91
C SER A 831 -12.74 11.40 -25.62
N THR A 832 -13.00 12.53 -24.96
CA THR A 832 -12.34 12.90 -23.69
C THR A 832 -13.23 12.68 -22.48
N MET A 833 -14.49 12.24 -22.66
CA MET A 833 -15.47 12.08 -21.59
C MET A 833 -15.48 10.66 -21.00
N PRO A 834 -15.09 10.47 -19.73
CA PRO A 834 -15.17 9.16 -19.07
C PRO A 834 -16.61 8.61 -18.96
N GLU A 835 -17.61 9.49 -18.95
CA GLU A 835 -19.04 9.14 -18.86
C GLU A 835 -19.54 8.28 -20.02
N VAL A 836 -18.93 8.43 -21.21
CA VAL A 836 -19.26 7.65 -22.40
C VAL A 836 -19.01 6.16 -22.16
N TRP A 837 -17.94 5.84 -21.42
CA TRP A 837 -17.59 4.47 -21.09
C TRP A 837 -18.57 3.84 -20.11
N SER A 838 -19.01 4.58 -19.10
CA SER A 838 -20.09 4.15 -18.20
C SER A 838 -21.39 3.89 -18.98
N ALA A 839 -21.71 4.72 -19.97
CA ALA A 839 -22.90 4.54 -20.80
C ALA A 839 -22.83 3.30 -21.71
N LEU A 840 -21.66 3.00 -22.28
CA LEU A 840 -21.45 1.82 -23.13
C LEU A 840 -21.46 0.50 -22.33
N CYS A 841 -21.16 0.56 -21.03
CA CYS A 841 -21.13 -0.60 -20.16
C CYS A 841 -22.44 -0.86 -19.40
N PHE A 842 -23.29 0.15 -19.27
CA PHE A 842 -24.50 0.07 -18.44
C PHE A 842 -25.42 -1.09 -18.86
N PRO A 843 -25.78 -2.01 -17.93
CA PRO A 843 -26.63 -3.15 -18.26
C PRO A 843 -28.09 -2.69 -18.42
N MET A 844 -28.52 -2.55 -19.67
CA MET A 844 -29.88 -2.14 -20.01
C MET A 844 -30.79 -3.35 -20.25
N PRO A 845 -31.99 -3.40 -19.63
CA PRO A 845 -33.06 -4.28 -20.10
C PRO A 845 -33.36 -3.92 -21.55
N ASP A 846 -33.32 -4.91 -22.44
CA ASP A 846 -33.39 -4.75 -23.91
C ASP A 846 -32.16 -4.06 -24.53
N HIS A 847 -30.95 -4.43 -24.08
CA HIS A 847 -29.68 -4.02 -24.72
C HIS A 847 -29.71 -4.23 -26.25
N ASP A 848 -30.34 -5.31 -26.73
CA ASP A 848 -30.46 -5.63 -28.15
C ASP A 848 -31.53 -4.82 -28.91
N SER A 849 -32.16 -3.84 -28.26
CA SER A 849 -33.08 -2.94 -28.96
C SER A 849 -32.34 -2.13 -30.03
N VAL A 850 -33.02 -1.93 -31.16
CA VAL A 850 -32.46 -1.22 -32.32
C VAL A 850 -32.02 0.21 -31.97
N GLY A 851 -32.69 0.87 -31.01
CA GLY A 851 -32.31 2.21 -30.53
C GLY A 851 -30.96 2.21 -29.81
N ASN A 852 -30.80 1.34 -28.81
CA ASN A 852 -29.57 1.23 -28.02
C ASN A 852 -28.36 0.86 -28.89
N GLN A 853 -28.53 -0.09 -29.82
CA GLN A 853 -27.46 -0.47 -30.76
C GLN A 853 -27.02 0.69 -31.66
N ARG A 854 -27.95 1.54 -32.13
CA ARG A 854 -27.61 2.74 -32.92
C ARG A 854 -26.81 3.75 -32.10
N THR A 855 -27.25 4.02 -30.87
CA THR A 855 -26.58 4.95 -29.95
C THR A 855 -25.16 4.45 -29.64
N ALA A 856 -25.00 3.19 -29.27
CA ALA A 856 -23.69 2.58 -29.01
C ALA A 856 -22.77 2.62 -30.25
N SER A 857 -23.32 2.34 -31.44
CA SER A 857 -22.56 2.41 -32.70
C SER A 857 -22.12 3.84 -33.05
N ALA A 858 -22.94 4.85 -32.72
CA ALA A 858 -22.61 6.25 -32.93
C ALA A 858 -21.50 6.71 -31.99
N LEU A 859 -21.59 6.38 -30.69
CA LEU A 859 -20.54 6.66 -29.70
C LEU A 859 -19.22 5.98 -30.09
N THR A 860 -19.27 4.70 -30.48
CA THR A 860 -18.10 3.94 -30.95
C THR A 860 -17.38 4.64 -32.10
N ARG A 861 -18.11 5.20 -33.07
CA ARG A 861 -17.52 5.92 -34.20
C ARG A 861 -16.82 7.21 -33.77
N LEU A 862 -17.38 7.92 -32.80
CA LEU A 862 -16.80 9.16 -32.28
C LEU A 862 -15.54 8.89 -31.46
N LEU A 863 -15.54 7.85 -30.60
CA LEU A 863 -14.34 7.45 -29.86
C LEU A 863 -13.16 7.15 -30.79
N ARG A 864 -13.42 6.55 -31.96
CA ARG A 864 -12.40 6.23 -32.96
C ARG A 864 -11.85 7.44 -33.73
N SER A 865 -12.50 8.61 -33.69
CA SER A 865 -11.95 9.79 -34.38
C SER A 865 -10.75 10.38 -33.64
N GLU A 866 -10.67 10.18 -32.32
CA GLU A 866 -9.54 10.60 -31.49
C GLU A 866 -9.12 9.45 -30.54
N PRO A 867 -8.46 8.40 -31.07
CA PRO A 867 -8.22 7.15 -30.32
C PRO A 867 -7.38 7.33 -29.06
N ARG A 868 -6.37 8.22 -29.08
CA ARG A 868 -5.50 8.50 -27.94
C ARG A 868 -6.28 9.09 -26.77
N ALA A 869 -7.07 10.13 -27.03
CA ALA A 869 -7.94 10.75 -26.03
C ALA A 869 -8.96 9.74 -25.48
N ALA A 870 -9.56 8.92 -26.35
CA ALA A 870 -10.51 7.89 -25.96
C ALA A 870 -9.88 6.82 -25.05
N LEU A 871 -8.64 6.40 -25.34
CA LEU A 871 -7.88 5.46 -24.52
C LEU A 871 -7.61 6.03 -23.10
N GLU A 872 -7.13 7.27 -23.02
CA GLU A 872 -6.88 7.95 -21.74
C GLU A 872 -8.18 8.19 -20.96
N ALA A 873 -9.27 8.55 -21.64
CA ALA A 873 -10.59 8.70 -21.01
C ALA A 873 -11.14 7.36 -20.46
N LEU A 874 -10.85 6.24 -21.11
CA LEU A 874 -11.20 4.90 -20.60
C LEU A 874 -10.38 4.56 -19.36
N GLY A 875 -9.07 4.82 -19.38
CA GLY A 875 -8.17 4.63 -18.24
C GLY A 875 -8.60 5.44 -17.02
N ASN A 876 -9.05 6.68 -17.23
CA ASN A 876 -9.57 7.60 -16.21
C ASN A 876 -11.04 7.39 -15.85
N SER A 877 -11.73 6.47 -16.53
CA SER A 877 -13.11 6.14 -16.21
C SER A 877 -13.17 5.30 -14.94
N THR A 878 -14.34 5.31 -14.32
CA THR A 878 -14.57 4.46 -13.17
C THR A 878 -14.74 3.00 -13.58
N VAL A 879 -14.96 2.67 -14.86
CA VAL A 879 -15.32 1.31 -15.33
C VAL A 879 -14.40 0.23 -14.74
N PRO A 880 -14.93 -0.88 -14.20
CA PRO A 880 -14.12 -1.99 -13.69
C PRO A 880 -13.13 -2.50 -14.73
N ILE A 881 -11.92 -2.91 -14.30
CA ILE A 881 -10.88 -3.37 -15.23
C ILE A 881 -11.33 -4.57 -16.08
N GLU A 882 -12.18 -5.41 -15.49
CA GLU A 882 -12.78 -6.60 -16.12
C GLU A 882 -13.59 -6.23 -17.37
N GLU A 883 -14.16 -5.03 -17.36
CA GLU A 883 -14.98 -4.49 -18.46
C GLU A 883 -14.15 -3.61 -19.41
N LYS A 884 -13.07 -2.97 -18.93
CA LYS A 884 -12.23 -2.06 -19.73
C LYS A 884 -11.68 -2.74 -20.99
N MET A 885 -11.12 -3.95 -20.87
CA MET A 885 -10.54 -4.66 -22.02
C MET A 885 -11.62 -5.05 -23.04
N ALA A 886 -12.78 -5.47 -22.57
CA ALA A 886 -13.92 -5.78 -23.42
C ALA A 886 -14.45 -4.55 -24.17
N LEU A 887 -14.54 -3.40 -23.49
CA LEU A 887 -14.94 -2.13 -24.12
C LEU A 887 -13.94 -1.69 -25.18
N LEU A 888 -12.64 -1.85 -24.94
CA LEU A 888 -11.60 -1.52 -25.92
C LEU A 888 -11.77 -2.36 -27.20
N VAL A 889 -12.11 -3.65 -27.06
CA VAL A 889 -12.41 -4.54 -28.20
C VAL A 889 -13.74 -4.17 -28.86
N ARG A 890 -14.82 -4.00 -28.09
CA ARG A 890 -16.18 -3.67 -28.58
C ARG A 890 -16.23 -2.35 -29.35
N THR A 891 -15.41 -1.39 -28.95
CA THR A 891 -15.33 -0.08 -29.61
C THR A 891 -14.32 -0.03 -30.77
N GLU A 892 -13.66 -1.16 -31.06
CA GLU A 892 -12.61 -1.26 -32.08
C GLU A 892 -11.39 -0.34 -31.84
N LEU A 893 -11.27 0.28 -30.66
CA LEU A 893 -10.10 1.10 -30.31
C LEU A 893 -8.81 0.29 -30.30
N VAL A 894 -8.89 -1.01 -30.00
CA VAL A 894 -7.76 -1.97 -30.13
C VAL A 894 -7.10 -1.93 -31.51
N ASN A 895 -7.83 -1.58 -32.58
CA ASN A 895 -7.35 -1.53 -33.96
C ASN A 895 -6.91 -0.12 -34.38
N CYS A 896 -6.85 0.84 -33.45
CA CYS A 896 -6.45 2.22 -33.73
C CYS A 896 -5.02 2.49 -33.28
N SER A 897 -4.32 3.38 -33.99
CA SER A 897 -3.03 3.93 -33.55
C SER A 897 -3.24 4.97 -32.45
N PHE A 898 -2.36 4.98 -31.46
CA PHE A 898 -2.35 5.93 -30.35
C PHE A 898 -1.21 6.95 -30.46
N ALA A 899 -0.44 6.92 -31.56
CA ALA A 899 0.70 7.80 -31.76
C ALA A 899 0.26 9.26 -31.90
N THR A 900 1.01 10.17 -31.27
CA THR A 900 0.78 11.63 -31.30
C THR A 900 2.08 12.39 -31.60
N SER A 901 1.96 13.66 -32.01
CA SER A 901 3.10 14.55 -32.24
C SER A 901 3.54 15.31 -30.98
N PHE A 902 2.65 15.41 -29.98
CA PHE A 902 2.89 16.02 -28.67
C PHE A 902 2.87 14.92 -27.61
N THR A 903 4.02 14.66 -27.00
CA THR A 903 4.30 13.51 -26.10
C THR A 903 4.48 13.92 -24.64
N LEU A 904 4.45 15.23 -24.35
CA LEU A 904 4.59 15.70 -22.98
C LEU A 904 3.25 15.55 -22.26
N ASN A 905 3.08 14.41 -21.59
CA ASN A 905 1.93 14.11 -20.73
C ASN A 905 2.38 13.67 -19.35
N GLU A 906 1.48 13.79 -18.37
CA GLU A 906 1.65 13.11 -17.11
C GLU A 906 1.55 11.60 -17.32
N LEU A 907 2.39 10.84 -16.60
CA LEU A 907 2.35 9.39 -16.63
C LEU A 907 1.00 8.91 -16.08
N HIS A 908 0.35 8.00 -16.81
CA HIS A 908 -0.97 7.54 -16.46
C HIS A 908 -0.94 6.69 -15.18
N ALA A 909 -1.94 6.87 -14.30
CA ALA A 909 -2.05 6.14 -13.03
C ALA A 909 -2.31 4.64 -13.24
N ASP A 910 -3.23 4.29 -14.15
CA ASP A 910 -3.43 2.89 -14.55
C ASP A 910 -2.24 2.40 -15.40
N PRO A 911 -1.46 1.41 -14.92
CA PRO A 911 -0.22 0.98 -15.58
C PRO A 911 -0.43 0.48 -17.01
N TRP A 912 -1.56 -0.19 -17.29
CA TRP A 912 -1.77 -0.77 -18.61
C TRP A 912 -1.98 0.31 -19.68
N PHE A 913 -2.81 1.31 -19.37
CA PHE A 913 -3.05 2.44 -20.28
C PHE A 913 -1.79 3.27 -20.45
N GLY A 914 -1.06 3.51 -19.35
CA GLY A 914 0.23 4.19 -19.39
C GLY A 914 1.24 3.49 -20.31
N LEU A 915 1.39 2.16 -20.21
CA LEU A 915 2.29 1.43 -21.11
C LEU A 915 1.90 1.57 -22.59
N MET A 916 0.61 1.49 -22.92
CA MET A 916 0.14 1.65 -24.31
C MET A 916 0.40 3.05 -24.85
N VAL A 917 0.19 4.06 -24.01
CA VAL A 917 0.46 5.48 -24.25
C VAL A 917 1.95 5.70 -24.51
N GLU A 918 2.78 5.34 -23.53
CA GLU A 918 4.22 5.57 -23.56
C GLU A 918 4.91 4.78 -24.69
N MET A 919 4.48 3.55 -24.96
CA MET A 919 4.98 2.78 -26.12
C MET A 919 4.67 3.47 -27.45
N ALA A 920 3.49 4.07 -27.60
CA ALA A 920 3.12 4.78 -28.82
C ALA A 920 3.97 6.05 -29.04
N ASP A 921 4.49 6.64 -27.96
CA ASP A 921 5.31 7.85 -27.97
C ASP A 921 6.81 7.56 -28.21
N LEU A 922 7.28 6.33 -27.93
CA LEU A 922 8.68 5.91 -28.09
C LEU A 922 9.30 6.26 -29.44
N PRO A 923 8.68 6.01 -30.61
CA PRO A 923 9.29 6.36 -31.89
C PRO A 923 9.58 7.87 -32.03
N ALA A 924 8.69 8.72 -31.52
CA ALA A 924 8.86 10.17 -31.56
C ALA A 924 9.93 10.63 -30.55
N LEU A 925 9.89 10.10 -29.32
CA LEU A 925 10.89 10.38 -28.28
C LEU A 925 12.30 9.95 -28.71
N TYR A 926 12.42 8.82 -29.41
CA TYR A 926 13.69 8.34 -29.93
C TYR A 926 14.27 9.26 -31.00
N GLN A 927 13.42 9.76 -31.90
CA GLN A 927 13.83 10.74 -32.92
C GLN A 927 14.32 12.05 -32.28
N LYS A 928 13.66 12.51 -31.21
CA LYS A 928 14.00 13.75 -30.47
C LYS A 928 14.92 13.55 -29.27
N ARG A 929 15.54 12.38 -29.10
CA ARG A 929 16.25 11.95 -27.86
C ARG A 929 17.32 12.89 -27.30
N ARG A 930 17.86 13.80 -28.12
CA ARG A 930 18.83 14.82 -27.68
C ARG A 930 18.18 16.05 -27.06
N GLU A 931 16.94 16.35 -27.42
CA GLU A 931 16.17 17.51 -26.99
C GLU A 931 15.33 17.18 -25.75
N VAL A 932 14.76 15.98 -25.69
CA VAL A 932 13.83 15.53 -24.63
C VAL A 932 14.43 14.44 -23.74
N ARG A 933 15.68 14.63 -23.28
CA ARG A 933 16.41 13.60 -22.50
C ARG A 933 15.70 13.22 -21.20
N ALA A 934 15.13 14.21 -20.49
CA ALA A 934 14.43 13.99 -19.22
C ALA A 934 13.13 13.21 -19.42
N GLU A 935 12.25 13.68 -20.30
CA GLU A 935 10.99 13.00 -20.69
C GLU A 935 11.26 11.56 -21.14
N ARG A 936 12.22 11.35 -22.07
CA ARG A 936 12.59 10.00 -22.49
C ARG A 936 13.07 9.13 -21.33
N SER A 937 13.88 9.66 -20.42
CA SER A 937 14.37 8.88 -19.27
C SER A 937 13.23 8.48 -18.33
N GLU A 938 12.24 9.34 -18.15
CA GLU A 938 11.05 9.06 -17.36
C GLU A 938 10.17 7.99 -18.02
N THR A 939 9.90 8.12 -19.33
CA THR A 939 9.18 7.11 -20.13
C THR A 939 9.86 5.74 -20.05
N LEU A 940 11.18 5.66 -20.25
CA LEU A 940 11.92 4.39 -20.19
C LEU A 940 11.90 3.77 -18.79
N ALA A 941 12.00 4.58 -17.74
CA ALA A 941 11.92 4.10 -16.36
C ALA A 941 10.52 3.57 -16.05
N TYR A 942 9.47 4.25 -16.50
CA TYR A 942 8.08 3.82 -16.34
C TYR A 942 7.79 2.51 -17.10
N LEU A 943 8.21 2.40 -18.36
CA LEU A 943 8.08 1.17 -19.15
C LEU A 943 8.77 -0.03 -18.49
N LYS A 944 9.97 0.18 -17.93
CA LYS A 944 10.70 -0.86 -17.21
C LYS A 944 10.00 -1.27 -15.91
N ASP A 945 9.53 -0.31 -15.12
CA ASP A 945 8.85 -0.59 -13.84
C ASP A 945 7.49 -1.27 -14.01
N LYS A 946 6.63 -0.72 -14.87
CA LYS A 946 5.26 -1.20 -15.06
C LYS A 946 5.19 -2.38 -16.03
N GLY A 947 6.03 -2.40 -17.06
CA GLY A 947 6.05 -3.43 -18.10
C GLY A 947 7.01 -4.59 -17.82
N GLY A 948 8.07 -4.35 -17.05
CA GLY A 948 9.06 -5.36 -16.66
C GLY A 948 10.18 -5.56 -17.67
N ASP A 949 11.13 -6.43 -17.32
CA ASP A 949 12.28 -6.74 -18.16
C ASP A 949 11.86 -7.41 -19.47
N GLN A 950 10.79 -8.21 -19.47
CA GLN A 950 10.25 -8.86 -20.67
C GLN A 950 9.75 -7.86 -21.72
N LEU A 951 9.09 -6.77 -21.29
CA LEU A 951 8.68 -5.70 -22.20
C LEU A 951 9.91 -5.01 -22.80
N THR A 952 10.88 -4.69 -21.95
CA THR A 952 12.13 -4.04 -22.33
C THR A 952 12.91 -4.90 -23.33
N GLU A 953 13.00 -6.21 -23.11
CA GLU A 953 13.64 -7.16 -24.02
C GLU A 953 12.94 -7.22 -25.38
N THR A 954 11.61 -7.25 -25.39
CA THR A 954 10.81 -7.28 -26.63
C THR A 954 10.99 -6.00 -27.44
N LEU A 955 10.92 -4.84 -26.80
CA LEU A 955 11.12 -3.54 -27.45
C LEU A 955 12.55 -3.39 -28.01
N ARG A 956 13.54 -3.98 -27.33
CA ARG A 956 14.95 -3.89 -27.72
C ARG A 956 15.34 -4.85 -28.83
N PHE A 957 14.93 -6.11 -28.72
CA PHE A 957 15.44 -7.20 -29.55
C PHE A 957 14.37 -7.85 -30.45
N GLY A 958 13.11 -7.47 -30.31
CA GLY A 958 12.00 -8.05 -31.08
C GLY A 958 11.73 -9.52 -30.74
N LYS A 959 12.14 -9.96 -29.54
CA LYS A 959 11.98 -11.34 -29.08
C LYS A 959 10.96 -11.42 -27.97
N ALA A 960 10.12 -12.44 -28.02
CA ALA A 960 9.09 -12.71 -27.02
C ALA A 960 9.08 -14.19 -26.63
N ASP A 961 10.25 -14.80 -26.41
CA ASP A 961 10.37 -16.25 -26.13
C ASP A 961 9.62 -16.64 -24.83
N TYR A 962 9.50 -15.70 -23.89
CA TYR A 962 8.79 -15.84 -22.62
C TYR A 962 7.27 -16.08 -22.75
N VAL A 963 6.67 -15.95 -23.95
CA VAL A 963 5.23 -16.18 -24.19
C VAL A 963 4.79 -17.62 -23.92
N GLN A 964 5.73 -18.56 -23.88
CA GLN A 964 5.47 -19.96 -23.53
C GLN A 964 5.06 -20.12 -22.07
N GLU A 965 5.68 -19.35 -21.17
CA GLU A 965 5.33 -19.33 -19.76
C GLU A 965 3.97 -18.67 -19.55
N GLY A 966 3.10 -19.33 -18.79
CA GLY A 966 1.71 -18.90 -18.61
C GLY A 966 0.82 -19.18 -19.84
N SER A 967 1.20 -20.12 -20.71
CA SER A 967 0.33 -20.64 -21.77
C SER A 967 -0.31 -21.98 -21.40
N PHE A 968 -1.46 -22.28 -22.00
CA PHE A 968 -2.05 -23.61 -21.85
C PHE A 968 -1.19 -24.68 -22.50
N ALA A 969 -0.95 -25.76 -21.76
CA ALA A 969 -0.12 -26.87 -22.17
C ALA A 969 -0.76 -28.21 -21.75
N ARG A 970 -0.14 -29.32 -22.14
CA ARG A 970 -0.68 -30.68 -21.94
C ARG A 970 -1.08 -31.00 -20.49
N ASN A 971 -0.34 -30.50 -19.49
CA ASN A 971 -0.65 -30.68 -18.07
C ASN A 971 -1.99 -30.01 -17.66
N VAL A 972 -2.33 -28.87 -18.26
CA VAL A 972 -3.58 -28.15 -17.98
C VAL A 972 -4.81 -28.94 -18.46
N ALA A 973 -4.70 -29.63 -19.60
CA ALA A 973 -5.79 -30.47 -20.11
C ALA A 973 -6.16 -31.61 -19.16
N VAL A 974 -5.20 -32.13 -18.39
CA VAL A 974 -5.42 -33.20 -17.42
C VAL A 974 -6.22 -32.71 -16.21
N MET A 975 -6.08 -31.43 -15.83
CA MET A 975 -6.75 -30.81 -14.68
C MET A 975 -8.26 -30.69 -14.86
N ASP A 976 -8.78 -30.72 -16.09
CA ASP A 976 -10.22 -30.60 -16.37
C ASP A 976 -11.05 -31.72 -15.72
N GLY A 977 -10.44 -32.90 -15.51
CA GLY A 977 -11.08 -34.04 -14.86
C GLY A 977 -10.90 -34.11 -13.34
N TRP A 978 -10.22 -33.15 -12.70
CA TRP A 978 -9.93 -33.17 -11.27
C TRP A 978 -11.08 -32.58 -10.43
N PRO A 979 -11.25 -33.01 -9.16
CA PRO A 979 -12.14 -32.33 -8.22
C PRO A 979 -11.73 -30.85 -8.00
N PRO A 980 -12.67 -29.91 -7.83
CA PRO A 980 -12.34 -28.49 -7.64
C PRO A 980 -11.37 -28.22 -6.48
N SER A 981 -11.51 -28.92 -5.36
CA SER A 981 -10.61 -28.77 -4.21
C SER A 981 -9.16 -29.15 -4.52
N GLN A 982 -8.95 -30.15 -5.40
CA GLN A 982 -7.61 -30.55 -5.83
C GLN A 982 -7.01 -29.52 -6.80
N VAL A 983 -7.84 -28.95 -7.67
CA VAL A 983 -7.43 -27.84 -8.53
C VAL A 983 -7.03 -26.64 -7.69
N ASP A 984 -7.86 -26.23 -6.73
CA ASP A 984 -7.57 -25.08 -5.88
C ASP A 984 -6.27 -25.28 -5.07
N ALA A 985 -6.05 -26.47 -4.50
CA ALA A 985 -4.79 -26.79 -3.82
C ALA A 985 -3.56 -26.66 -4.73
N LEU A 986 -3.63 -27.13 -5.99
CA LEU A 986 -2.53 -26.95 -6.96
C LEU A 986 -2.34 -25.47 -7.33
N LEU A 987 -3.42 -24.71 -7.47
CA LEU A 987 -3.34 -23.29 -7.81
C LEU A 987 -2.72 -22.48 -6.68
N ASP A 988 -2.98 -22.84 -5.42
CA ASP A 988 -2.35 -22.23 -4.25
C ASP A 988 -0.83 -22.53 -4.19
N GLU A 989 -0.37 -23.65 -4.79
CA GLU A 989 1.06 -23.97 -4.94
C GLU A 989 1.80 -23.14 -6.00
N LEU A 990 1.11 -22.36 -6.84
CA LEU A 990 1.75 -21.59 -7.92
C LEU A 990 2.62 -20.42 -7.43
N ARG A 991 2.52 -20.04 -6.14
CA ARG A 991 3.38 -19.02 -5.47
C ARG A 991 3.41 -17.68 -6.21
N LEU A 992 2.25 -17.24 -6.72
CA LEU A 992 2.16 -16.04 -7.53
C LEU A 992 2.36 -14.81 -6.65
N VAL A 993 3.40 -14.03 -6.95
CA VAL A 993 3.66 -12.73 -6.33
C VAL A 993 3.46 -11.66 -7.41
N PRO A 994 2.67 -10.61 -7.15
CA PRO A 994 2.36 -9.61 -8.16
C PRO A 994 3.63 -8.96 -8.69
N GLY A 995 3.79 -8.96 -10.02
CA GLY A 995 4.94 -8.42 -10.73
C GLY A 995 4.53 -7.37 -11.76
N ALA A 996 5.46 -6.97 -12.61
CA ALA A 996 5.14 -6.13 -13.76
C ALA A 996 4.06 -6.76 -14.66
N LEU A 997 3.43 -5.98 -15.53
CA LEU A 997 2.32 -6.47 -16.35
C LEU A 997 2.72 -7.64 -17.26
N LEU A 998 3.98 -7.68 -17.73
CA LEU A 998 4.54 -8.82 -18.47
C LEU A 998 5.45 -9.71 -17.63
N ASP A 999 5.32 -9.71 -16.30
CA ASP A 999 6.02 -10.66 -15.43
C ASP A 999 5.45 -12.09 -15.58
N PRO A 1000 6.26 -13.15 -15.39
CA PRO A 1000 5.80 -14.54 -15.51
C PRO A 1000 4.63 -14.90 -14.57
N ASP A 1001 4.61 -14.39 -13.34
CA ASP A 1001 3.57 -14.68 -12.35
C ASP A 1001 2.25 -14.02 -12.75
N THR A 1002 2.32 -12.78 -13.29
CA THR A 1002 1.16 -12.07 -13.84
C THR A 1002 0.55 -12.82 -15.03
N ARG A 1003 1.38 -13.34 -15.95
CA ARG A 1003 0.89 -14.16 -17.07
C ARG A 1003 0.33 -15.50 -16.62
N MET A 1004 0.93 -16.11 -15.59
CA MET A 1004 0.41 -17.34 -14.98
C MET A 1004 -0.97 -17.09 -14.34
N ALA A 1005 -1.13 -15.99 -13.60
CA ALA A 1005 -2.41 -15.58 -13.02
C ALA A 1005 -3.50 -15.42 -14.09
N ALA A 1006 -3.16 -14.80 -15.23
CA ALA A 1006 -4.05 -14.68 -16.37
C ALA A 1006 -4.46 -16.04 -16.97
N SER A 1007 -3.54 -17.01 -17.01
CA SER A 1007 -3.83 -18.38 -17.42
C SER A 1007 -4.72 -19.13 -16.43
N VAL A 1008 -4.51 -18.96 -15.13
CA VAL A 1008 -5.36 -19.53 -14.08
C VAL A 1008 -6.79 -18.99 -14.18
N GLU A 1009 -6.92 -17.69 -14.41
CA GLU A 1009 -8.20 -17.03 -14.67
C GLU A 1009 -8.90 -17.65 -15.90
N ALA A 1010 -8.19 -17.78 -17.02
CA ALA A 1010 -8.73 -18.41 -18.22
C ALA A 1010 -9.15 -19.88 -17.98
N PHE A 1011 -8.38 -20.64 -17.21
CA PHE A 1011 -8.71 -22.02 -16.88
C PHE A 1011 -9.99 -22.11 -16.04
N ARG A 1012 -10.18 -21.22 -15.06
CA ARG A 1012 -11.39 -21.16 -14.23
C ARG A 1012 -12.63 -20.79 -15.05
N ARG A 1013 -12.49 -19.96 -16.08
CA ARG A 1013 -13.58 -19.48 -16.95
C ARG A 1013 -13.84 -20.34 -18.19
N ARG A 1014 -13.11 -21.45 -18.36
CA ARG A 1014 -13.19 -22.30 -19.56
C ARG A 1014 -14.61 -22.80 -19.87
N SER A 1015 -15.38 -23.15 -18.84
CA SER A 1015 -16.76 -23.64 -19.01
C SER A 1015 -17.70 -22.54 -19.50
N ASP A 1016 -17.56 -21.32 -18.96
CA ASP A 1016 -18.35 -20.16 -19.37
C ASP A 1016 -17.99 -19.73 -20.81
N TRP A 1017 -16.70 -19.77 -21.15
CA TRP A 1017 -16.21 -19.53 -22.51
C TRP A 1017 -16.82 -20.51 -23.51
N MET A 1018 -16.84 -21.80 -23.19
CA MET A 1018 -17.45 -22.82 -24.06
C MET A 1018 -18.97 -22.66 -24.19
N ALA A 1019 -19.65 -22.17 -23.14
CA ALA A 1019 -21.08 -22.00 -23.14
C ALA A 1019 -21.56 -20.77 -23.94
N GLN A 1020 -20.79 -19.67 -23.91
CA GLN A 1020 -21.30 -18.35 -24.36
C GLN A 1020 -20.38 -17.61 -25.34
N GLY A 1021 -19.11 -17.98 -25.48
CA GLY A 1021 -18.15 -17.24 -26.31
C GLY A 1021 -17.59 -18.02 -27.51
N TRP A 1022 -17.34 -19.33 -27.35
CA TRP A 1022 -16.69 -20.15 -28.38
C TRP A 1022 -17.65 -20.60 -29.49
N SER A 1023 -17.14 -20.68 -30.73
CA SER A 1023 -17.82 -21.35 -31.85
C SER A 1023 -16.83 -21.91 -32.88
N GLU A 1024 -17.26 -22.89 -33.69
CA GLU A 1024 -16.44 -23.42 -34.80
C GLU A 1024 -16.08 -22.33 -35.82
N GLY A 1025 -17.02 -21.42 -36.11
CA GLY A 1025 -16.79 -20.30 -37.02
C GLY A 1025 -15.70 -19.35 -36.51
N PHE A 1026 -15.72 -19.02 -35.22
CA PHE A 1026 -14.68 -18.23 -34.58
C PHE A 1026 -13.30 -18.91 -34.68
N ALA A 1027 -13.22 -20.20 -34.34
CA ALA A 1027 -11.95 -20.94 -34.41
C ALA A 1027 -11.36 -21.00 -35.83
N ALA A 1028 -12.23 -21.20 -36.84
CA ALA A 1028 -11.82 -21.20 -38.24
C ALA A 1028 -11.29 -19.82 -38.68
N GLN A 1029 -12.00 -18.74 -38.35
CA GLN A 1029 -11.61 -17.37 -38.71
C GLN A 1029 -10.27 -16.97 -38.07
N THR A 1030 -10.07 -17.26 -36.78
CA THR A 1030 -8.79 -16.98 -36.11
C THR A 1030 -7.64 -17.77 -36.75
N SER A 1031 -7.88 -19.02 -37.18
CA SER A 1031 -6.87 -19.81 -37.90
C SER A 1031 -6.52 -19.22 -39.26
N PHE A 1032 -7.49 -18.66 -39.99
CA PHE A 1032 -7.25 -18.01 -41.28
C PHE A 1032 -6.40 -16.73 -41.16
N ALA A 1033 -6.37 -16.07 -40.00
CA ALA A 1033 -5.56 -14.87 -39.76
C ALA A 1033 -4.04 -15.14 -39.71
N MET A 1034 -3.61 -16.39 -39.49
CA MET A 1034 -2.20 -16.78 -39.36
C MET A 1034 -1.35 -16.41 -40.59
N ALA A 1035 -1.84 -16.71 -41.80
CA ALA A 1035 -1.08 -16.49 -43.03
C ALA A 1035 -0.90 -15.00 -43.39
N PRO A 1036 -1.92 -14.14 -43.22
CA PRO A 1036 -1.75 -12.68 -43.22
C PRO A 1036 -0.73 -12.18 -42.20
N ILE A 1037 -0.82 -12.61 -40.94
CA ILE A 1037 0.08 -12.18 -39.86
C ILE A 1037 1.54 -12.51 -40.21
N ARG A 1038 1.82 -13.75 -40.62
CA ARG A 1038 3.18 -14.18 -41.03
C ARG A 1038 3.79 -13.32 -42.14
N ARG A 1039 2.97 -12.82 -43.07
CA ARG A 1039 3.43 -11.95 -44.15
C ARG A 1039 3.66 -10.51 -43.69
N ALA A 1040 2.86 -10.02 -42.76
CA ALA A 1040 2.89 -8.63 -42.31
C ALA A 1040 3.97 -8.36 -41.25
N CYS A 1041 4.16 -9.30 -40.32
CA CYS A 1041 5.15 -9.25 -39.24
C CYS A 1041 5.58 -10.68 -38.85
N PRO A 1042 6.71 -11.18 -39.37
CA PRO A 1042 7.25 -12.49 -39.00
C PRO A 1042 7.54 -12.66 -37.51
N LEU A 1043 8.06 -11.61 -36.83
CA LEU A 1043 8.37 -11.66 -35.39
C LEU A 1043 7.13 -11.95 -34.54
N ALA A 1044 6.00 -11.30 -34.86
CA ALA A 1044 4.75 -11.56 -34.17
C ALA A 1044 4.17 -12.95 -34.47
N TYR A 1045 4.38 -13.45 -35.69
CA TYR A 1045 4.02 -14.83 -36.03
C TYR A 1045 4.86 -15.86 -35.26
N ASP A 1046 6.15 -15.61 -35.07
CA ASP A 1046 7.03 -16.52 -34.33
C ASP A 1046 6.59 -16.63 -32.85
N ALA A 1047 6.17 -15.53 -32.22
CA ALA A 1047 5.58 -15.56 -30.87
C ALA A 1047 4.30 -16.41 -30.80
N ILE A 1048 3.41 -16.28 -31.79
CA ILE A 1048 2.20 -17.12 -31.89
C ILE A 1048 2.58 -18.59 -32.10
N ALA A 1049 3.57 -18.85 -32.95
CA ALA A 1049 4.05 -20.20 -33.23
C ALA A 1049 4.64 -20.86 -31.97
N LEU A 1050 5.43 -20.11 -31.18
CA LEU A 1050 5.97 -20.58 -29.89
C LEU A 1050 4.88 -20.91 -28.88
N ARG A 1051 3.78 -20.14 -28.83
CA ARG A 1051 2.63 -20.47 -27.98
C ARG A 1051 1.87 -21.71 -28.52
N ASN A 1052 1.80 -21.87 -29.83
CA ASN A 1052 1.15 -23.03 -30.45
C ASN A 1052 1.90 -24.36 -30.18
N THR A 1053 3.23 -24.37 -30.07
CA THR A 1053 3.99 -25.59 -29.73
C THR A 1053 3.68 -26.12 -28.33
N MET A 1054 3.20 -25.27 -27.40
CA MET A 1054 2.77 -25.71 -26.06
C MET A 1054 1.56 -26.65 -26.11
N LEU A 1055 0.81 -26.64 -27.21
CA LEU A 1055 -0.36 -27.48 -27.44
C LEU A 1055 -0.02 -28.80 -28.17
N ASP A 1056 1.27 -29.07 -28.44
CA ASP A 1056 1.69 -30.30 -29.10
C ASP A 1056 1.26 -31.54 -28.29
N GLY A 1057 0.52 -32.45 -28.95
CA GLY A 1057 -0.02 -33.65 -28.33
C GLY A 1057 -1.34 -33.46 -27.55
N VAL A 1058 -1.95 -32.27 -27.58
CA VAL A 1058 -3.29 -32.00 -27.04
C VAL A 1058 -4.35 -32.18 -28.11
N ASP A 1059 -5.43 -32.91 -27.81
CA ASP A 1059 -6.60 -33.00 -28.69
C ASP A 1059 -7.47 -31.74 -28.56
N THR A 1060 -7.12 -30.71 -29.33
CA THR A 1060 -7.84 -29.43 -29.36
C THR A 1060 -9.23 -29.52 -30.01
N ARG A 1061 -9.59 -30.64 -30.65
CA ARG A 1061 -10.97 -30.87 -31.10
C ARG A 1061 -11.86 -31.34 -29.95
N ARG A 1062 -11.32 -32.20 -29.10
CA ARG A 1062 -12.01 -32.66 -27.88
C ARG A 1062 -12.03 -31.57 -26.79
N HIS A 1063 -10.98 -30.77 -26.70
CA HIS A 1063 -10.86 -29.67 -25.73
C HIS A 1063 -10.60 -28.32 -26.43
N PRO A 1064 -11.59 -27.72 -27.11
CA PRO A 1064 -11.38 -26.46 -27.86
C PRO A 1064 -10.96 -25.27 -27.00
N TRP A 1065 -11.34 -25.26 -25.72
CA TRP A 1065 -10.93 -24.22 -24.76
C TRP A 1065 -9.41 -24.15 -24.54
N MET A 1066 -8.66 -25.23 -24.86
CA MET A 1066 -7.20 -25.21 -24.81
C MET A 1066 -6.59 -24.16 -25.76
N LEU A 1067 -7.33 -23.70 -26.76
CA LEU A 1067 -6.89 -22.68 -27.71
C LEU A 1067 -7.04 -21.24 -27.21
N MET A 1068 -7.65 -20.99 -26.04
CA MET A 1068 -7.95 -19.64 -25.55
C MET A 1068 -6.70 -18.73 -25.51
N THR A 1069 -5.60 -19.21 -24.93
CA THR A 1069 -4.34 -18.44 -24.83
C THR A 1069 -3.72 -18.16 -26.20
N LEU A 1070 -3.81 -19.10 -27.15
CA LEU A 1070 -3.33 -18.91 -28.54
C LEU A 1070 -4.20 -17.90 -29.31
N GLN A 1071 -5.51 -18.02 -29.16
CA GLN A 1071 -6.49 -17.19 -29.87
C GLN A 1071 -6.45 -15.74 -29.39
N SER A 1072 -6.27 -15.51 -28.08
CA SER A 1072 -6.08 -14.17 -27.50
C SER A 1072 -4.88 -13.43 -28.15
N LEU A 1073 -3.68 -14.03 -28.13
CA LEU A 1073 -2.49 -13.43 -28.74
C LEU A 1073 -2.63 -13.20 -30.24
N THR A 1074 -3.26 -14.15 -30.94
CA THR A 1074 -3.52 -14.01 -32.37
C THR A 1074 -4.35 -12.76 -32.68
N LEU A 1075 -5.43 -12.55 -31.93
CA LEU A 1075 -6.35 -11.44 -32.13
C LEU A 1075 -5.71 -10.11 -31.75
N ALA A 1076 -4.93 -10.09 -30.65
CA ALA A 1076 -4.14 -8.93 -30.26
C ALA A 1076 -3.13 -8.51 -31.35
N VAL A 1077 -2.36 -9.46 -31.89
CA VAL A 1077 -1.42 -9.21 -32.99
C VAL A 1077 -2.15 -8.69 -34.24
N LEU A 1078 -3.29 -9.30 -34.59
CA LEU A 1078 -4.08 -8.84 -35.73
C LEU A 1078 -4.55 -7.40 -35.57
N ALA A 1079 -5.10 -7.06 -34.40
CA ALA A 1079 -5.56 -5.72 -34.07
C ALA A 1079 -4.43 -4.68 -34.14
N ARG A 1080 -3.26 -4.98 -33.55
CA ARG A 1080 -2.12 -4.06 -33.57
C ARG A 1080 -1.48 -3.92 -34.96
N LEU A 1081 -1.49 -4.97 -35.77
CA LEU A 1081 -1.07 -4.85 -37.18
C LEU A 1081 -2.01 -3.98 -38.01
N GLU A 1082 -3.33 -4.02 -37.75
CA GLU A 1082 -4.28 -3.09 -38.37
C GLU A 1082 -4.05 -1.65 -37.88
N ALA A 1083 -3.82 -1.45 -36.57
CA ALA A 1083 -3.53 -0.14 -35.97
C ALA A 1083 -2.30 0.56 -36.59
N HIS A 1084 -1.26 -0.21 -36.89
CA HIS A 1084 -0.03 0.27 -37.52
C HIS A 1084 -0.06 0.21 -39.05
N GLY A 1085 -1.23 -0.06 -39.66
CA GLY A 1085 -1.41 -0.06 -41.12
C GLY A 1085 -0.65 -1.15 -41.87
N ARG A 1086 -0.22 -2.22 -41.18
CA ARG A 1086 0.51 -3.37 -41.75
C ARG A 1086 -0.41 -4.39 -42.41
N ILE A 1087 -1.67 -4.45 -41.98
CA ILE A 1087 -2.75 -5.27 -42.54
C ILE A 1087 -3.98 -4.39 -42.77
N ALA A 1088 -4.78 -4.71 -43.79
CA ALA A 1088 -6.05 -4.03 -44.05
C ALA A 1088 -7.14 -4.46 -43.04
N GLY A 1089 -7.98 -3.51 -42.60
CA GLY A 1089 -9.04 -3.68 -41.59
C GLY A 1089 -10.25 -4.56 -41.95
N GLN A 1090 -10.00 -5.71 -42.59
CA GLN A 1090 -11.04 -6.61 -43.09
C GLN A 1090 -11.10 -7.95 -42.34
N TYR A 1091 -10.16 -8.22 -41.44
CA TYR A 1091 -10.06 -9.51 -40.78
C TYR A 1091 -10.84 -9.57 -39.47
N LEU A 1092 -10.82 -8.49 -38.68
CA LEU A 1092 -11.62 -8.36 -37.45
C LEU A 1092 -13.07 -7.96 -37.74
N ASN A 1093 -13.88 -8.93 -38.17
CA ASN A 1093 -15.31 -8.72 -38.37
C ASN A 1093 -16.10 -8.64 -37.04
N SER A 1094 -17.36 -8.21 -37.10
CA SER A 1094 -18.22 -8.04 -35.92
C SER A 1094 -18.41 -9.32 -35.09
N GLY A 1095 -18.43 -10.50 -35.72
CA GLY A 1095 -18.52 -11.78 -35.03
C GLY A 1095 -17.25 -12.10 -34.24
N MET A 1096 -16.06 -11.88 -34.82
CA MET A 1096 -14.78 -12.05 -34.13
C MET A 1096 -14.62 -11.07 -32.98
N LEU A 1097 -14.98 -9.80 -33.19
CA LEU A 1097 -14.93 -8.76 -32.16
C LEU A 1097 -15.88 -9.07 -31.00
N SER A 1098 -17.09 -9.57 -31.27
CA SER A 1098 -18.03 -9.99 -30.23
C SER A 1098 -17.49 -11.18 -29.41
N ALA A 1099 -16.96 -12.20 -30.06
CA ALA A 1099 -16.37 -13.34 -29.36
C ALA A 1099 -15.10 -12.95 -28.58
N TRP A 1100 -14.25 -12.08 -29.14
CA TRP A 1100 -13.05 -11.60 -28.46
C TRP A 1100 -13.38 -10.66 -27.29
N ALA A 1101 -14.38 -9.80 -27.43
CA ALA A 1101 -14.90 -9.01 -26.33
C ALA A 1101 -15.39 -9.90 -25.20
N ARG A 1102 -16.13 -10.98 -25.51
CA ARG A 1102 -16.56 -11.95 -24.50
C ARG A 1102 -15.38 -12.66 -23.84
N LEU A 1103 -14.33 -13.00 -24.59
CA LEU A 1103 -13.09 -13.53 -24.03
C LEU A 1103 -12.41 -12.51 -23.09
N ALA A 1104 -12.41 -11.23 -23.44
CA ALA A 1104 -11.88 -10.15 -22.64
C ALA A 1104 -12.69 -9.88 -21.36
N GLU A 1105 -14.02 -10.03 -21.39
CA GLU A 1105 -14.88 -9.97 -20.19
C GLU A 1105 -14.58 -11.12 -19.22
N LEU A 1106 -14.33 -12.32 -19.75
CA LEU A 1106 -14.03 -13.49 -18.94
C LEU A 1106 -12.60 -13.50 -18.42
N CYS A 1107 -11.64 -13.07 -19.25
CA CYS A 1107 -10.20 -13.20 -19.02
C CYS A 1107 -9.46 -11.89 -19.35
N PRO A 1108 -9.80 -10.76 -18.69
CA PRO A 1108 -9.24 -9.44 -18.98
C PRO A 1108 -7.71 -9.39 -18.92
N ARG A 1109 -7.08 -10.03 -17.92
CA ARG A 1109 -5.61 -10.03 -17.78
C ARG A 1109 -4.90 -10.72 -18.94
N LEU A 1110 -5.49 -11.79 -19.49
CA LEU A 1110 -4.93 -12.50 -20.64
C LEU A 1110 -4.93 -11.60 -21.89
N VAL A 1111 -6.05 -10.94 -22.16
CA VAL A 1111 -6.17 -10.03 -23.32
C VAL A 1111 -5.28 -8.80 -23.15
N ALA A 1112 -5.23 -8.23 -21.94
CA ALA A 1112 -4.39 -7.08 -21.61
C ALA A 1112 -2.89 -7.36 -21.83
N THR A 1113 -2.38 -8.48 -21.33
CA THR A 1113 -0.97 -8.87 -21.49
C THR A 1113 -0.63 -9.20 -22.94
N ASP A 1114 -1.51 -9.90 -23.66
CA ASP A 1114 -1.31 -10.21 -25.07
C ASP A 1114 -1.33 -8.97 -25.98
N LEU A 1115 -2.13 -7.94 -25.65
CA LEU A 1115 -2.12 -6.64 -26.34
C LEU A 1115 -0.80 -5.90 -26.17
N LEU A 1116 -0.22 -5.90 -24.96
CA LEU A 1116 1.10 -5.29 -24.71
C LEU A 1116 2.20 -6.00 -25.48
N ILE A 1117 2.21 -7.34 -25.48
CA ILE A 1117 3.17 -8.15 -26.23
C ILE A 1117 3.05 -7.86 -27.74
N ALA A 1118 1.82 -7.84 -28.25
CA ALA A 1118 1.54 -7.53 -29.65
C ALA A 1118 2.02 -6.13 -30.03
N GLU A 1119 1.75 -5.11 -29.21
CA GLU A 1119 2.16 -3.74 -29.48
C GLU A 1119 3.69 -3.58 -29.49
N ALA A 1120 4.37 -4.15 -28.49
CA ALA A 1120 5.83 -4.11 -28.42
C ALA A 1120 6.50 -4.78 -29.63
N LEU A 1121 6.02 -5.96 -30.04
CA LEU A 1121 6.52 -6.67 -31.23
C LEU A 1121 6.29 -5.88 -32.52
N VAL A 1122 5.12 -5.26 -32.68
CA VAL A 1122 4.80 -4.47 -33.87
C VAL A 1122 5.62 -3.18 -33.91
N ILE A 1123 5.78 -2.48 -32.78
CA ILE A 1123 6.61 -1.28 -32.69
C ILE A 1123 8.07 -1.60 -33.05
N HIS A 1124 8.65 -2.65 -32.44
CA HIS A 1124 10.01 -3.07 -32.74
C HIS A 1124 10.15 -3.43 -34.23
N TYR A 1125 9.19 -4.18 -34.78
CA TYR A 1125 9.22 -4.54 -36.20
C TYR A 1125 9.15 -3.32 -37.14
N CYS A 1126 8.37 -2.30 -36.77
CA CYS A 1126 8.21 -1.08 -37.57
C CYS A 1126 9.37 -0.09 -37.41
N SER A 1127 9.96 0.02 -36.20
CA SER A 1127 10.87 1.11 -35.83
C SER A 1127 12.27 0.68 -35.37
N GLY A 1128 12.51 -0.62 -35.15
CA GLY A 1128 13.78 -1.15 -34.60
C GLY A 1128 13.92 -0.96 -33.09
N ASP A 1129 15.16 -0.91 -32.60
CA ASP A 1129 15.49 -0.64 -31.19
C ASP A 1129 15.30 0.86 -30.87
N VAL A 1130 14.12 1.21 -30.37
CA VAL A 1130 13.76 2.59 -29.99
C VAL A 1130 14.10 2.92 -28.53
N ILE A 1131 14.64 1.96 -27.76
CA ILE A 1131 15.01 2.15 -26.36
C ILE A 1131 16.53 2.18 -26.12
N GLY A 1132 17.33 1.71 -27.08
CA GLY A 1132 18.79 1.82 -27.07
C GLY A 1132 19.33 3.25 -27.28
N ASP A 1133 20.63 3.42 -27.07
CA ASP A 1133 21.33 4.70 -27.28
C ASP A 1133 21.99 4.83 -28.67
N GLN A 1134 22.07 3.72 -29.42
CA GLN A 1134 22.65 3.68 -30.75
C GLN A 1134 21.56 3.71 -31.84
N PRO A 1135 21.78 4.47 -32.94
CA PRO A 1135 20.86 4.60 -34.08
C PRO A 1135 20.62 3.29 -34.83
#